data_AF-A0A7V9RR27-F1
#
_entry.id   AF-A0A7V9RR27-F1
#
_cell.length_a   1.000
_cell.length_b   1.000
_cell.length_c   1.000
_cell.angle_alpha   90.00
_cell.angle_beta   90.00
_cell.angle_gamma   90.00
#
_symmetry.space_group_name_H-M   'P 1'
#
loop_
_entity.id
_entity.type
_entity.pdbx_description
1 polymer ?
#
loop_
_entity_poly.entity_id
_entity_poly.type
_entity_poly.pdbx_seq_one_letter_code
_entity_poly.pdbx_strand_id
1 'polypeptide(L)'
;MAFGLLTPAVESAAAAACTLYWTGATSTNWTTTTNWSTNANGQTAGRVPLTTDFVCLASSPTRFDVTYASLSRKVAGLNFAAVGTARPSLTIDGGFLVVGTPGNAFDSTINNLQIRSGGTVGGSADLLLTGTPSLTNGAILDGAGTTTLAPGTNVSTNGLVLSNGRRLVVQGVLSHTECYDYIYLYGGAVLQNSGRINASSSCGHRIASDGSPGSRLVNDVAAEIVINQPAADAYDLGVQLENHGNVSVSAGTLTVHPVSTTNGTYTVGSGSQLLIGPDGTLRVGADTMRGAGLLVLAGGILNGAPGSSLAALEMRSGSITGTPSIRSLTGGGTATLDAGGTLTIPPGGTATLETFTASNGSRLINRGTLTHIGKDTTFNLRSGAVLENAAVFRVQTSGSGSMTSDGSAGTSFVNDNGATFTLNQASTTSKYQIDPVVNNQGTIEQTRGRVNIKTFANLVTGRLTGGTLIATGGTIQIPANITTNAGIVVIGLVGKLVNPSDGNPLARLASNTGTLTLGKGLDFEVPLVNSGTLTVSMHQMEAPSYRQTAGTTNLLGDGALVSTNGPESISFDGGTLAGDGRIYSFGGAGTVRPVGELIISGGYLPVAGSSLAIGIQASGPANRLLVNGASSYTGTLAITTAAGFTPAVGTTYTIVSSVRWDGAFTRVTGQTLPNGRHYEVSYTNGAVKLIVRAP
;
A
#
# COMPACT_ATOMS: atom_id res chain seq x y z
N MET A 1 -32.43 -18.95 -0.69
CA MET A 1 -33.02 -20.10 0.03
C MET A 1 -32.61 -19.99 1.49
N ALA A 2 -33.56 -19.70 2.37
CA ALA A 2 -33.30 -19.51 3.79
C ALA A 2 -33.24 -20.87 4.49
N PHE A 3 -32.05 -21.27 4.94
CA PHE A 3 -31.92 -22.35 5.91
C PHE A 3 -32.17 -21.76 7.29
N GLY A 4 -33.35 -22.04 7.85
CA GLY A 4 -33.68 -21.73 9.23
C GLY A 4 -32.80 -22.55 10.16
N LEU A 5 -32.00 -21.87 10.99
CA LEU A 5 -31.35 -22.46 12.15
C LEU A 5 -32.42 -22.83 13.17
N LEU A 6 -32.74 -24.12 13.23
CA LEU A 6 -33.36 -24.73 14.39
C LEU A 6 -32.36 -24.63 15.54
N THR A 7 -32.63 -23.77 16.52
CA THR A 7 -32.01 -23.88 17.84
C THR A 7 -32.38 -25.24 18.41
N PRO A 8 -31.43 -26.13 18.75
CA PRO A 8 -31.79 -27.34 19.47
C PRO A 8 -32.37 -26.90 20.81
N ALA A 9 -33.62 -27.27 21.06
CA ALA A 9 -34.17 -27.19 22.40
C ALA A 9 -33.26 -28.05 23.30
N VAL A 10 -32.68 -27.43 24.33
CA VAL A 10 -32.00 -28.16 25.39
C VAL A 10 -33.11 -28.89 26.15
N GLU A 11 -33.35 -30.16 25.79
CA GLU A 11 -34.03 -31.09 26.71
C GLU A 11 -33.16 -31.17 27.97
N SER A 12 -33.55 -30.42 28.99
CA SER A 12 -32.96 -30.47 30.33
C SER A 12 -33.03 -31.91 30.82
N ALA A 13 -31.87 -32.57 30.93
CA ALA A 13 -31.78 -33.84 31.61
C ALA A 13 -32.36 -33.67 33.02
N ALA A 14 -33.23 -34.61 33.44
CA ALA A 14 -33.85 -34.56 34.77
C ALA A 14 -32.75 -34.41 35.84
N ALA A 15 -32.83 -33.37 36.67
CA ALA A 15 -31.85 -33.09 37.70
C ALA A 15 -31.68 -34.32 38.62
N ALA A 16 -30.43 -34.75 38.81
CA ALA A 16 -30.12 -35.90 39.64
C ALA A 16 -30.66 -35.70 41.06
N ALA A 17 -31.24 -36.76 41.64
CA ALA A 17 -31.70 -36.71 43.02
C ALA A 17 -30.51 -36.55 43.97
N CYS A 18 -30.59 -35.59 44.89
CA CYS A 18 -29.58 -35.39 45.92
C CYS A 18 -29.44 -36.63 46.81
N THR A 19 -28.23 -37.16 46.94
CA THR A 19 -27.94 -38.32 47.79
C THR A 19 -27.25 -37.93 49.10
N LEU A 20 -26.70 -36.71 49.18
CA LEU A 20 -26.11 -36.14 50.38
C LEU A 20 -26.30 -34.62 50.43
N TYR A 21 -26.44 -34.07 51.63
CA TYR A 21 -26.77 -32.67 51.85
C TYR A 21 -25.74 -31.97 52.73
N TRP A 22 -25.23 -30.82 52.31
CA TRP A 22 -24.40 -29.93 53.11
C TRP A 22 -25.25 -29.17 54.11
N THR A 23 -24.98 -29.36 55.41
CA THR A 23 -25.61 -28.60 56.50
C THR A 23 -24.67 -27.52 57.03
N GLY A 24 -23.35 -27.73 56.97
CA GLY A 24 -22.35 -26.81 57.52
C GLY A 24 -22.45 -26.64 59.04
N ALA A 25 -22.92 -27.67 59.75
CA ALA A 25 -23.30 -27.61 61.17
C ALA A 25 -22.18 -27.15 62.11
N THR A 26 -20.92 -27.47 61.80
CA THR A 26 -19.79 -27.28 62.72
C THR A 26 -18.65 -26.43 62.15
N SER A 27 -18.44 -26.46 60.84
CA SER A 27 -17.37 -25.72 60.16
C SER A 27 -17.68 -25.53 58.69
N THR A 28 -16.79 -24.87 57.95
CA THR A 28 -16.84 -24.78 56.47
C THR A 28 -16.14 -25.95 55.80
N ASN A 29 -15.42 -26.80 56.55
CA ASN A 29 -14.53 -27.80 55.97
C ASN A 29 -15.34 -28.98 55.38
N TRP A 30 -15.17 -29.21 54.08
CA TRP A 30 -15.77 -30.32 53.33
C TRP A 30 -15.51 -31.69 53.98
N THR A 31 -14.33 -31.86 54.60
CA THR A 31 -13.91 -33.16 55.16
C THR A 31 -14.49 -33.46 56.54
N THR A 32 -15.20 -32.52 57.15
CA THR A 32 -15.84 -32.72 58.45
C THR A 32 -17.17 -33.47 58.27
N THR A 33 -17.23 -34.72 58.74
CA THR A 33 -18.40 -35.62 58.56
C THR A 33 -19.69 -35.11 59.19
N THR A 34 -19.60 -34.29 60.24
CA THR A 34 -20.76 -33.66 60.90
C THR A 34 -21.40 -32.54 60.08
N ASN A 35 -20.76 -32.07 59.01
CA ASN A 35 -21.34 -31.06 58.11
C ASN A 35 -22.21 -31.67 56.99
N TRP A 36 -22.35 -33.00 56.94
CA TRP A 36 -23.10 -33.71 55.91
C TRP A 36 -24.29 -34.45 56.48
N SER A 37 -25.39 -34.51 55.71
CA SER A 37 -26.66 -35.14 56.09
C SER A 37 -27.16 -36.09 54.99
N THR A 38 -27.83 -37.17 55.36
CA THR A 38 -28.46 -38.12 54.41
C THR A 38 -29.80 -37.62 53.87
N ASN A 39 -30.35 -36.55 54.44
CA ASN A 39 -31.55 -35.87 53.94
C ASN A 39 -31.45 -34.36 54.05
N ALA A 40 -32.38 -33.64 53.43
CA ALA A 40 -32.39 -32.18 53.43
C ALA A 40 -32.60 -31.56 54.83
N ASN A 41 -33.05 -32.33 55.82
CA ASN A 41 -33.50 -31.85 57.14
C ASN A 41 -32.44 -31.97 58.25
N GLY A 42 -31.21 -32.41 57.94
CA GLY A 42 -30.06 -32.30 58.83
C GLY A 42 -29.70 -33.53 59.68
N GLN A 43 -30.18 -34.73 59.33
CA GLN A 43 -29.69 -35.97 59.96
C GLN A 43 -28.24 -36.28 59.56
N THR A 44 -27.30 -36.15 60.50
CA THR A 44 -25.86 -36.36 60.27
C THR A 44 -25.57 -37.68 59.55
N ALA A 45 -24.83 -37.60 58.44
CA ALA A 45 -24.48 -38.76 57.62
C ALA A 45 -23.32 -39.58 58.18
N GLY A 46 -22.49 -39.01 59.06
CA GLY A 46 -21.32 -39.68 59.64
C GLY A 46 -20.20 -39.96 58.63
N ARG A 47 -20.32 -39.48 57.39
CA ARG A 47 -19.36 -39.68 56.29
C ARG A 47 -19.22 -38.42 55.43
N VAL A 48 -18.16 -38.38 54.64
CA VAL A 48 -17.98 -37.40 53.56
C VAL A 48 -18.56 -37.93 52.24
N PRO A 49 -18.75 -37.08 51.22
CA PRO A 49 -19.19 -37.50 49.89
C PRO A 49 -18.30 -38.57 49.24
N LEU A 50 -18.93 -39.49 48.53
CA LEU A 50 -18.36 -40.58 47.73
C LEU A 50 -18.52 -40.30 46.23
N THR A 51 -17.85 -41.10 45.39
CA THR A 51 -17.88 -40.93 43.92
C THR A 51 -19.26 -41.09 43.30
N THR A 52 -20.18 -41.81 43.95
CA THR A 52 -21.57 -41.99 43.49
C THR A 52 -22.51 -40.91 43.99
N ASP A 53 -22.07 -40.01 44.86
CA ASP A 53 -22.97 -39.03 45.47
C ASP A 53 -23.21 -37.82 44.55
N PHE A 54 -24.48 -37.43 44.45
CA PHE A 54 -24.87 -36.10 43.97
C PHE A 54 -25.20 -35.24 45.19
N VAL A 55 -24.39 -34.22 45.46
CA VAL A 55 -24.48 -33.48 46.72
C VAL A 55 -25.15 -32.12 46.55
N CYS A 56 -25.99 -31.75 47.51
CA CYS A 56 -26.80 -30.53 47.46
C CYS A 56 -26.70 -29.74 48.76
N LEU A 57 -27.24 -28.53 48.80
CA LEU A 57 -27.48 -27.83 50.06
C LEU A 57 -28.69 -28.40 50.79
N ALA A 58 -28.60 -28.50 52.12
CA ALA A 58 -29.75 -28.77 52.97
C ALA A 58 -30.83 -27.68 52.80
N SER A 59 -32.07 -27.95 53.22
CA SER A 59 -33.16 -26.97 53.14
C SER A 59 -32.96 -25.77 54.10
N SER A 60 -32.16 -25.94 55.16
CA SER A 60 -31.82 -24.90 56.14
C SER A 60 -30.41 -25.11 56.68
N PRO A 61 -29.36 -24.88 55.87
CA PRO A 61 -27.99 -25.06 56.32
C PRO A 61 -27.60 -23.93 57.28
N THR A 62 -26.76 -24.21 58.27
CA THR A 62 -26.20 -23.18 59.17
C THR A 62 -25.11 -22.37 58.49
N ARG A 63 -24.51 -22.91 57.42
CA ARG A 63 -23.48 -22.26 56.60
C ARG A 63 -23.70 -22.54 55.12
N PHE A 64 -23.52 -21.52 54.30
CA PHE A 64 -23.65 -21.61 52.84
C PHE A 64 -22.30 -21.72 52.13
N ASP A 65 -21.22 -21.62 52.88
CA ASP A 65 -19.83 -21.66 52.43
C ASP A 65 -19.18 -23.00 52.75
N VAL A 66 -18.54 -23.58 51.73
CA VAL A 66 -17.83 -24.86 51.80
C VAL A 66 -16.38 -24.65 51.38
N THR A 67 -15.43 -25.16 52.16
CA THR A 67 -13.98 -25.09 51.88
C THR A 67 -13.41 -26.49 51.77
N TYR A 68 -12.67 -26.74 50.69
CA TYR A 68 -11.99 -28.00 50.41
C TYR A 68 -10.49 -27.76 50.19
N ALA A 69 -9.66 -28.42 51.00
CA ALA A 69 -8.19 -28.28 50.99
C ALA A 69 -7.47 -29.64 51.13
N SER A 70 -8.03 -30.72 50.58
CA SER A 70 -7.52 -32.10 50.75
C SER A 70 -6.93 -32.68 49.45
N LEU A 71 -6.19 -33.79 49.55
CA LEU A 71 -5.32 -34.32 48.48
C LEU A 71 -6.07 -34.78 47.21
N SER A 72 -7.24 -35.45 47.32
CA SER A 72 -8.13 -35.70 46.16
C SER A 72 -9.49 -36.29 46.59
N ARG A 73 -10.61 -35.84 45.99
CA ARG A 73 -11.95 -36.39 46.19
C ARG A 73 -12.74 -36.43 44.88
N LYS A 74 -13.74 -37.31 44.81
CA LYS A 74 -14.61 -37.48 43.65
C LYS A 74 -16.07 -37.52 44.09
N VAL A 75 -16.94 -36.87 43.32
CA VAL A 75 -18.42 -36.88 43.46
C VAL A 75 -19.07 -37.08 42.10
N ALA A 76 -20.31 -37.55 42.06
CA ALA A 76 -21.05 -37.72 40.81
C ALA A 76 -21.56 -36.36 40.26
N GLY A 77 -21.89 -35.42 41.15
CA GLY A 77 -22.28 -34.05 40.82
C GLY A 77 -22.60 -33.20 42.06
N LEU A 78 -22.91 -31.92 41.82
CA LEU A 78 -23.10 -30.89 42.85
C LEU A 78 -24.28 -29.97 42.47
N ASN A 79 -25.13 -29.61 43.43
CA ASN A 79 -26.10 -28.52 43.26
C ASN A 79 -26.04 -27.53 44.43
N PHE A 80 -25.18 -26.52 44.27
CA PHE A 80 -25.01 -25.36 45.16
C PHE A 80 -25.51 -24.09 44.47
N ALA A 81 -26.67 -24.16 43.80
CA ALA A 81 -27.33 -23.02 43.18
C ALA A 81 -27.83 -22.01 44.25
N ALA A 82 -28.01 -20.75 43.85
CA ALA A 82 -28.64 -19.75 44.69
C ALA A 82 -30.12 -20.11 44.96
N VAL A 83 -30.57 -19.93 46.21
CA VAL A 83 -31.96 -20.16 46.62
C VAL A 83 -32.44 -18.94 47.41
N GLY A 84 -33.40 -18.19 46.86
CA GLY A 84 -33.86 -16.94 47.47
C GLY A 84 -32.72 -15.91 47.63
N THR A 85 -32.46 -15.48 48.86
CA THR A 85 -31.34 -14.58 49.21
C THR A 85 -30.02 -15.33 49.51
N ALA A 86 -30.05 -16.65 49.63
CA ALA A 86 -28.85 -17.44 49.89
C ALA A 86 -27.91 -17.42 48.68
N ARG A 87 -26.61 -17.27 48.95
CA ARG A 87 -25.54 -17.23 47.94
C ARG A 87 -24.44 -18.24 48.32
N PRO A 88 -24.62 -19.52 47.96
CA PRO A 88 -23.66 -20.55 48.32
C PRO A 88 -22.30 -20.34 47.67
N SER A 89 -21.25 -20.73 48.37
CA SER A 89 -19.88 -20.69 47.84
C SER A 89 -19.13 -21.99 48.10
N LEU A 90 -18.34 -22.41 47.11
CA LEU A 90 -17.41 -23.52 47.19
C LEU A 90 -15.99 -22.99 46.94
N THR A 91 -15.12 -23.13 47.94
CA THR A 91 -13.71 -22.75 47.87
C THR A 91 -12.83 -23.99 47.78
N ILE A 92 -12.03 -24.11 46.73
CA ILE A 92 -10.99 -25.12 46.54
C ILE A 92 -9.63 -24.45 46.78
N ASP A 93 -8.91 -24.90 47.81
CA ASP A 93 -7.65 -24.32 48.28
C ASP A 93 -6.53 -25.37 48.23
N GLY A 94 -5.79 -25.42 47.12
CA GLY A 94 -4.67 -26.37 46.91
C GLY A 94 -5.01 -27.86 46.77
N GLY A 95 -6.30 -28.23 46.75
CA GLY A 95 -6.76 -29.62 46.60
C GLY A 95 -7.34 -29.96 45.22
N PHE A 96 -7.59 -31.25 44.97
CA PHE A 96 -8.23 -31.75 43.73
C PHE A 96 -9.64 -32.31 43.97
N LEU A 97 -10.67 -31.69 43.40
CA LEU A 97 -12.05 -32.17 43.41
C LEU A 97 -12.50 -32.60 42.02
N VAL A 98 -12.81 -33.88 41.84
CA VAL A 98 -13.34 -34.42 40.58
C VAL A 98 -14.88 -34.44 40.64
N VAL A 99 -15.53 -33.75 39.71
CA VAL A 99 -16.98 -33.70 39.57
C VAL A 99 -17.37 -34.49 38.32
N GLY A 100 -18.06 -35.61 38.55
CA GLY A 100 -18.38 -36.57 37.52
C GLY A 100 -17.16 -37.39 37.07
N THR A 101 -17.40 -38.67 36.82
CA THR A 101 -16.44 -39.60 36.22
C THR A 101 -17.06 -40.23 34.98
N PRO A 102 -16.27 -40.77 34.04
CA PRO A 102 -16.82 -41.45 32.86
C PRO A 102 -17.84 -42.53 33.28
N GLY A 103 -19.08 -42.42 32.76
CA GLY A 103 -20.19 -43.32 33.10
C GLY A 103 -20.96 -43.00 34.39
N ASN A 104 -20.54 -41.98 35.15
CA ASN A 104 -21.21 -41.50 36.36
C ASN A 104 -20.92 -40.01 36.57
N ALA A 105 -21.58 -39.16 35.78
CA ALA A 105 -21.45 -37.72 35.80
C ALA A 105 -22.83 -37.08 35.66
N PHE A 106 -23.10 -36.08 36.51
CA PHE A 106 -24.32 -35.29 36.46
C PHE A 106 -23.97 -33.82 36.39
N ASP A 107 -24.71 -33.09 35.56
CA ASP A 107 -24.59 -31.65 35.43
C ASP A 107 -24.74 -30.98 36.79
N SER A 108 -23.86 -30.03 37.05
CA SER A 108 -23.69 -29.45 38.37
C SER A 108 -23.81 -27.94 38.32
N THR A 109 -24.54 -27.35 39.27
CA THR A 109 -24.69 -25.90 39.37
C THR A 109 -24.01 -25.40 40.64
N ILE A 110 -23.16 -24.39 40.52
CA ILE A 110 -22.45 -23.78 41.64
C ILE A 110 -22.64 -22.27 41.56
N ASN A 111 -23.16 -21.66 42.62
CA ASN A 111 -23.35 -20.22 42.62
C ASN A 111 -22.00 -19.49 42.63
N ASN A 112 -21.17 -19.65 43.67
CA ASN A 112 -19.87 -18.99 43.74
C ASN A 112 -18.73 -20.01 43.89
N LEU A 113 -17.96 -20.25 42.83
CA LEU A 113 -16.78 -21.12 42.87
C LEU A 113 -15.52 -20.28 43.04
N GLN A 114 -14.75 -20.54 44.09
CA GLN A 114 -13.44 -19.95 44.32
C GLN A 114 -12.39 -21.03 44.21
N ILE A 115 -11.43 -20.89 43.31
CA ILE A 115 -10.27 -21.76 43.21
C ILE A 115 -9.03 -20.91 43.45
N ARG A 116 -8.18 -21.34 44.37
CA ARG A 116 -6.93 -20.66 44.74
C ARG A 116 -5.83 -21.65 45.14
N SER A 117 -4.61 -21.13 45.27
CA SER A 117 -3.45 -21.88 45.75
C SER A 117 -3.15 -23.14 44.93
N GLY A 118 -3.36 -23.11 43.60
CA GLY A 118 -3.20 -24.27 42.73
C GLY A 118 -4.33 -25.32 42.81
N GLY A 119 -5.47 -24.97 43.40
CA GLY A 119 -6.63 -25.87 43.48
C GLY A 119 -7.12 -26.33 42.11
N THR A 120 -7.66 -27.55 42.04
CA THR A 120 -8.12 -28.18 40.80
C THR A 120 -9.58 -28.65 40.91
N VAL A 121 -10.39 -28.30 39.91
CA VAL A 121 -11.71 -28.90 39.67
C VAL A 121 -11.65 -29.74 38.39
N GLY A 122 -11.79 -31.05 38.57
CA GLY A 122 -11.65 -32.07 37.55
C GLY A 122 -12.96 -32.71 37.10
N GLY A 123 -12.85 -33.65 36.16
CA GLY A 123 -13.92 -34.60 35.85
C GLY A 123 -14.67 -34.34 34.56
N SER A 124 -15.67 -35.16 34.30
CA SER A 124 -16.42 -35.19 33.05
C SER A 124 -17.81 -34.54 33.15
N ALA A 125 -18.22 -34.04 34.32
CA ALA A 125 -19.48 -33.32 34.46
C ALA A 125 -19.37 -31.90 33.89
N ASP A 126 -20.51 -31.41 33.38
CA ASP A 126 -20.68 -30.00 33.06
C ASP A 126 -20.99 -29.20 34.34
N LEU A 127 -20.40 -28.00 34.43
CA LEU A 127 -20.48 -27.10 35.58
C LEU A 127 -21.10 -25.76 35.13
N LEU A 128 -22.23 -25.38 35.68
CA LEU A 128 -22.83 -24.05 35.49
C LEU A 128 -22.51 -23.15 36.70
N LEU A 129 -21.80 -22.05 36.45
CA LEU A 129 -21.47 -21.03 37.45
C LEU A 129 -22.40 -19.83 37.30
N THR A 130 -23.15 -19.47 38.35
CA THR A 130 -24.23 -18.47 38.27
C THR A 130 -24.00 -17.18 39.06
N GLY A 131 -22.98 -17.13 39.92
CA GLY A 131 -22.65 -15.99 40.79
C GLY A 131 -21.37 -15.26 40.35
N THR A 132 -20.46 -15.02 41.30
CA THR A 132 -19.21 -14.28 41.06
C THR A 132 -17.99 -15.16 41.33
N PRO A 133 -17.74 -16.20 40.52
CA PRO A 133 -16.64 -17.11 40.77
C PRO A 133 -15.29 -16.39 40.62
N SER A 134 -14.28 -16.90 41.32
CA SER A 134 -12.89 -16.39 41.27
C SER A 134 -11.96 -17.55 40.93
N LEU A 135 -11.25 -17.43 39.81
CA LEU A 135 -10.35 -18.47 39.28
C LEU A 135 -8.92 -17.92 39.26
N THR A 136 -8.33 -17.81 40.45
CA THR A 136 -7.07 -17.07 40.65
C THR A 136 -5.98 -17.95 41.27
N ASN A 137 -4.76 -17.43 41.34
CA ASN A 137 -3.61 -18.10 41.98
C ASN A 137 -3.38 -19.53 41.48
N GLY A 138 -3.36 -19.71 40.15
CA GLY A 138 -3.07 -21.01 39.54
C GLY A 138 -4.26 -21.97 39.49
N ALA A 139 -5.49 -21.45 39.44
CA ALA A 139 -6.70 -22.29 39.38
C ALA A 139 -6.69 -23.25 38.18
N ILE A 140 -7.00 -24.53 38.40
CA ILE A 140 -6.99 -25.55 37.35
C ILE A 140 -8.40 -26.11 37.12
N LEU A 141 -8.87 -26.06 35.87
CA LEU A 141 -10.03 -26.79 35.39
C LEU A 141 -9.55 -27.94 34.49
N ASP A 142 -9.80 -29.17 34.91
CA ASP A 142 -9.20 -30.37 34.34
C ASP A 142 -10.24 -31.39 33.84
N GLY A 143 -10.01 -32.04 32.71
CA GLY A 143 -10.86 -33.10 32.18
C GLY A 143 -11.95 -32.63 31.22
N ALA A 144 -12.64 -33.57 30.58
CA ALA A 144 -13.42 -33.35 29.36
C ALA A 144 -14.77 -32.62 29.50
N GLY A 145 -15.21 -32.29 30.73
CA GLY A 145 -16.49 -31.59 30.94
C GLY A 145 -16.48 -30.13 30.50
N THR A 146 -17.63 -29.47 30.55
CA THR A 146 -17.80 -28.06 30.18
C THR A 146 -18.05 -27.21 31.42
N THR A 147 -17.26 -26.16 31.64
CA THR A 147 -17.58 -25.13 32.64
C THR A 147 -18.20 -23.93 31.95
N THR A 148 -19.39 -23.50 32.37
CA THR A 148 -20.10 -22.34 31.81
C THR A 148 -20.22 -21.24 32.84
N LEU A 149 -19.74 -20.05 32.51
CA LEU A 149 -20.02 -18.81 33.23
C LEU A 149 -21.33 -18.24 32.69
N ALA A 150 -22.40 -18.27 33.49
CA ALA A 150 -23.73 -17.83 33.07
C ALA A 150 -23.77 -16.32 32.73
N PRO A 151 -24.81 -15.83 32.02
CA PRO A 151 -24.98 -14.40 31.77
C PRO A 151 -25.02 -13.62 33.08
N GLY A 152 -24.39 -12.44 33.10
CA GLY A 152 -24.30 -11.58 34.29
C GLY A 152 -23.22 -11.97 35.30
N THR A 153 -22.53 -13.10 35.11
CA THR A 153 -21.35 -13.44 35.92
C THR A 153 -20.15 -12.57 35.54
N ASN A 154 -19.32 -12.22 36.52
CA ASN A 154 -18.06 -11.52 36.31
C ASN A 154 -16.95 -12.32 37.00
N VAL A 155 -15.89 -12.64 36.26
CA VAL A 155 -14.81 -13.49 36.72
C VAL A 155 -13.48 -12.81 36.46
N SER A 156 -12.67 -12.72 37.52
CA SER A 156 -11.25 -12.41 37.39
C SER A 156 -10.43 -13.70 37.31
N THR A 157 -9.42 -13.67 36.44
CA THR A 157 -8.42 -14.74 36.33
C THR A 157 -7.07 -14.27 36.85
N ASN A 158 -6.31 -15.23 37.38
CA ASN A 158 -4.87 -15.08 37.62
C ASN A 158 -4.21 -16.47 37.52
N GLY A 159 -3.62 -16.77 36.38
CA GLY A 159 -2.92 -18.04 36.15
C GLY A 159 -3.87 -19.22 35.94
N LEU A 160 -5.03 -19.02 35.31
CA LEU A 160 -6.01 -20.07 35.05
C LEU A 160 -5.45 -21.12 34.07
N VAL A 161 -5.65 -22.39 34.38
CA VAL A 161 -5.27 -23.52 33.51
C VAL A 161 -6.53 -24.32 33.12
N LEU A 162 -6.73 -24.50 31.82
CA LEU A 162 -7.67 -25.48 31.26
C LEU A 162 -6.87 -26.65 30.70
N SER A 163 -7.23 -27.88 31.04
CA SER A 163 -6.43 -29.06 30.67
C SER A 163 -7.30 -30.27 30.31
N ASN A 164 -6.70 -31.21 29.57
CA ASN A 164 -7.30 -32.51 29.22
C ASN A 164 -8.69 -32.40 28.57
N GLY A 165 -8.80 -31.55 27.54
CA GLY A 165 -10.01 -31.35 26.75
C GLY A 165 -11.09 -30.49 27.41
N ARG A 166 -10.78 -29.84 28.54
CA ARG A 166 -11.73 -28.98 29.26
C ARG A 166 -12.20 -27.83 28.37
N ARG A 167 -13.51 -27.56 28.39
CA ARG A 167 -14.11 -26.41 27.71
C ARG A 167 -14.64 -25.39 28.72
N LEU A 168 -14.21 -24.14 28.61
CA LEU A 168 -14.74 -23.01 29.39
C LEU A 168 -15.58 -22.13 28.47
N VAL A 169 -16.88 -22.01 28.74
CA VAL A 169 -17.82 -21.15 28.01
C VAL A 169 -18.08 -19.90 28.84
N VAL A 170 -17.75 -18.73 28.30
CA VAL A 170 -17.94 -17.42 28.94
C VAL A 170 -19.19 -16.75 28.35
N GLN A 171 -20.33 -16.82 29.03
CA GLN A 171 -21.54 -16.05 28.65
C GLN A 171 -21.67 -14.73 29.45
N GLY A 172 -20.94 -14.62 30.57
CA GLY A 172 -20.76 -13.39 31.32
C GLY A 172 -19.53 -12.59 30.86
N VAL A 173 -18.75 -12.10 31.83
CA VAL A 173 -17.50 -11.37 31.59
C VAL A 173 -16.33 -12.10 32.23
N LEU A 174 -15.29 -12.35 31.45
CA LEU A 174 -13.97 -12.78 31.92
C LEU A 174 -13.00 -11.60 31.81
N SER A 175 -12.33 -11.24 32.90
CA SER A 175 -11.41 -10.10 32.94
C SER A 175 -10.02 -10.51 33.42
N HIS A 176 -9.01 -10.09 32.67
CA HIS A 176 -7.63 -10.08 33.14
C HIS A 176 -7.44 -8.88 34.07
N THR A 177 -7.26 -9.14 35.37
CA THR A 177 -7.22 -8.08 36.39
C THR A 177 -5.84 -7.85 36.99
N GLU A 178 -4.92 -8.81 36.87
CA GLU A 178 -3.58 -8.73 37.42
C GLU A 178 -2.51 -8.66 36.33
N CYS A 179 -1.43 -7.93 36.60
CA CYS A 179 -0.30 -7.82 35.67
C CYS A 179 0.27 -9.21 35.35
N TYR A 180 0.50 -9.49 34.06
CA TYR A 180 0.98 -10.78 33.58
C TYR A 180 0.05 -11.96 33.89
N ASP A 181 -1.26 -11.71 34.01
CA ASP A 181 -2.25 -12.79 34.06
C ASP A 181 -2.24 -13.61 32.76
N TYR A 182 -2.03 -14.92 32.93
CA TYR A 182 -1.97 -15.91 31.86
C TYR A 182 -3.07 -16.95 32.00
N ILE A 183 -3.70 -17.28 30.87
CA ILE A 183 -4.62 -18.42 30.74
C ILE A 183 -3.93 -19.48 29.88
N TYR A 184 -3.83 -20.70 30.39
CA TYR A 184 -3.19 -21.81 29.71
C TYR A 184 -4.22 -22.83 29.20
N LEU A 185 -4.10 -23.23 27.93
CA LEU A 185 -4.93 -24.25 27.27
C LEU A 185 -4.09 -25.48 26.92
N TYR A 186 -4.28 -26.56 27.66
CA TYR A 186 -3.52 -27.81 27.51
C TYR A 186 -4.39 -28.98 27.07
N GLY A 187 -3.81 -29.92 26.33
CA GLY A 187 -4.47 -31.17 25.95
C GLY A 187 -5.79 -30.97 25.18
N GLY A 188 -5.85 -30.01 24.26
CA GLY A 188 -7.03 -29.76 23.42
C GLY A 188 -8.14 -28.94 24.11
N ALA A 189 -7.81 -28.21 25.18
CA ALA A 189 -8.76 -27.38 25.91
C ALA A 189 -9.27 -26.19 25.07
N VAL A 190 -10.54 -25.83 25.27
CA VAL A 190 -11.21 -24.77 24.50
C VAL A 190 -11.69 -23.66 25.42
N LEU A 191 -11.29 -22.42 25.13
CA LEU A 191 -11.93 -21.23 25.69
C LEU A 191 -12.95 -20.70 24.66
N GLN A 192 -14.22 -20.70 25.01
CA GLN A 192 -15.30 -20.22 24.14
C GLN A 192 -15.91 -18.97 24.76
N ASN A 193 -15.79 -17.84 24.07
CA ASN A 193 -16.39 -16.58 24.44
C ASN A 193 -17.74 -16.41 23.72
N SER A 194 -18.83 -16.42 24.49
CA SER A 194 -20.18 -16.09 24.05
C SER A 194 -20.71 -14.80 24.71
N GLY A 195 -19.86 -14.11 25.47
CA GLY A 195 -20.15 -12.90 26.22
C GLY A 195 -19.03 -11.89 25.99
N ARG A 196 -18.21 -11.61 27.00
CA ARG A 196 -17.11 -10.65 26.90
C ARG A 196 -15.82 -11.13 27.57
N ILE A 197 -14.69 -10.98 26.87
CA ILE A 197 -13.33 -11.05 27.44
C ILE A 197 -12.74 -9.64 27.46
N ASN A 198 -12.24 -9.20 28.61
CA ASN A 198 -11.66 -7.88 28.80
C ASN A 198 -10.21 -7.94 29.29
N ALA A 199 -9.39 -7.05 28.75
CA ALA A 199 -8.07 -6.73 29.27
C ALA A 199 -7.91 -5.21 29.36
N SER A 200 -7.62 -4.69 30.56
CA SER A 200 -7.50 -3.24 30.78
C SER A 200 -6.36 -2.85 31.72
N SER A 201 -5.39 -3.73 31.97
CA SER A 201 -4.26 -3.45 32.85
C SER A 201 -3.17 -2.61 32.15
N SER A 202 -2.15 -2.18 32.89
CA SER A 202 -0.96 -1.49 32.36
C SER A 202 0.19 -2.44 32.00
N CYS A 203 -0.04 -3.76 32.01
CA CYS A 203 0.97 -4.80 31.79
C CYS A 203 0.51 -5.77 30.69
N GLY A 204 1.45 -6.56 30.13
CA GLY A 204 1.15 -7.64 29.19
C GLY A 204 0.25 -8.73 29.78
N HIS A 205 -0.58 -9.35 28.95
CA HIS A 205 -1.35 -10.56 29.29
C HIS A 205 -1.22 -11.58 28.16
N ARG A 206 -1.56 -12.85 28.47
CA ARG A 206 -1.45 -13.92 27.47
C ARG A 206 -2.53 -14.97 27.63
N ILE A 207 -3.03 -15.45 26.50
CA ILE A 207 -3.68 -16.75 26.40
C ILE A 207 -2.72 -17.66 25.65
N ALA A 208 -2.27 -18.74 26.28
CA ALA A 208 -1.22 -19.61 25.78
C ALA A 208 -1.72 -21.05 25.64
N SER A 209 -1.07 -21.80 24.77
CA SER A 209 -1.27 -23.25 24.65
C SER A 209 0.08 -23.97 24.67
N ASP A 210 0.05 -25.27 24.97
CA ASP A 210 1.21 -26.18 24.85
C ASP A 210 1.44 -26.67 23.41
N GLY A 211 0.69 -26.14 22.43
CA GLY A 211 0.70 -26.63 21.05
C GLY A 211 -0.12 -27.92 20.84
N SER A 212 -0.86 -28.39 21.84
CA SER A 212 -1.76 -29.53 21.68
C SER A 212 -2.79 -29.27 20.57
N PRO A 213 -3.00 -30.21 19.63
CA PRO A 213 -4.05 -30.11 18.63
C PRO A 213 -5.42 -29.86 19.27
N GLY A 214 -6.17 -28.90 18.70
CA GLY A 214 -7.52 -28.57 19.16
C GLY A 214 -7.61 -27.49 20.23
N SER A 215 -6.49 -27.12 20.88
CA SER A 215 -6.48 -25.98 21.82
C SER A 215 -6.75 -24.68 21.08
N ARG A 216 -7.86 -24.00 21.40
CA ARG A 216 -8.31 -22.80 20.69
C ARG A 216 -9.14 -21.84 21.55
N LEU A 217 -9.13 -20.58 21.14
CA LEU A 217 -10.05 -19.54 21.58
C LEU A 217 -11.10 -19.34 20.49
N VAL A 218 -12.37 -19.51 20.84
CA VAL A 218 -13.51 -19.23 19.96
C VAL A 218 -14.19 -17.96 20.44
N ASN A 219 -14.36 -16.97 19.56
CA ASN A 219 -15.16 -15.78 19.82
C ASN A 219 -16.45 -15.86 19.01
N ASP A 220 -17.55 -16.19 19.68
CA ASP A 220 -18.84 -16.44 19.05
C ASP A 220 -19.45 -15.17 18.44
N VAL A 221 -20.48 -15.35 17.61
CA VAL A 221 -21.27 -14.24 17.06
C VAL A 221 -21.82 -13.37 18.20
N ALA A 222 -21.71 -12.06 18.04
CA ALA A 222 -22.07 -11.03 19.03
C ALA A 222 -21.23 -11.02 20.33
N ALA A 223 -20.28 -11.93 20.51
CA ALA A 223 -19.33 -11.88 21.61
C ALA A 223 -18.23 -10.84 21.35
N GLU A 224 -17.66 -10.31 22.44
CA GLU A 224 -16.68 -9.24 22.39
C GLU A 224 -15.36 -9.63 23.07
N ILE A 225 -14.25 -9.35 22.39
CA ILE A 225 -12.92 -9.28 23.00
C ILE A 225 -12.51 -7.81 23.00
N VAL A 226 -12.26 -7.24 24.17
CA VAL A 226 -11.92 -5.82 24.35
C VAL A 226 -10.55 -5.69 24.99
N ILE A 227 -9.60 -5.16 24.23
CA ILE A 227 -8.24 -4.87 24.65
C ILE A 227 -8.09 -3.35 24.81
N ASN A 228 -8.02 -2.90 26.05
CA ASN A 228 -7.80 -1.52 26.44
C ASN A 228 -6.55 -1.41 27.33
N GLN A 229 -5.43 -1.90 26.83
CA GLN A 229 -4.20 -2.11 27.59
C GLN A 229 -3.10 -1.19 27.05
N PRO A 230 -2.86 0.01 27.61
CA PRO A 230 -1.83 0.92 27.12
C PRO A 230 -0.38 0.48 27.44
N ALA A 231 -0.18 -0.78 27.82
CA ALA A 231 1.12 -1.33 28.18
C ALA A 231 2.09 -1.35 27.00
N ALA A 232 3.39 -1.29 27.31
CA ALA A 232 4.44 -1.53 26.31
C ALA A 232 4.41 -2.99 25.81
N ASP A 233 4.09 -3.93 26.70
CA ASP A 233 3.93 -5.33 26.36
C ASP A 233 2.58 -5.59 25.67
N ALA A 234 2.59 -6.44 24.65
CA ALA A 234 1.38 -6.81 23.92
C ALA A 234 0.45 -7.72 24.75
N TYR A 235 -0.84 -7.66 24.45
CA TYR A 235 -1.76 -8.77 24.75
C TYR A 235 -1.52 -9.88 23.73
N ASP A 236 -1.06 -11.03 24.17
CA ASP A 236 -0.64 -12.12 23.28
C ASP A 236 -1.68 -13.26 23.23
N LEU A 237 -2.28 -13.49 22.06
CA LEU A 237 -3.05 -14.69 21.77
C LEU A 237 -2.13 -15.73 21.14
N GLY A 238 -1.40 -16.45 22.00
CA GLY A 238 -0.54 -17.58 21.65
C GLY A 238 -1.30 -18.90 21.44
N VAL A 239 -2.58 -18.82 21.06
CA VAL A 239 -3.45 -19.95 20.74
C VAL A 239 -4.19 -19.65 19.44
N GLN A 240 -4.73 -20.68 18.80
CA GLN A 240 -5.53 -20.47 17.60
C GLN A 240 -6.80 -19.67 17.92
N LEU A 241 -7.05 -18.58 17.20
CA LEU A 241 -8.28 -17.78 17.33
C LEU A 241 -9.27 -18.13 16.20
N GLU A 242 -10.51 -18.44 16.57
CA GLU A 242 -11.67 -18.53 15.69
C GLU A 242 -12.59 -17.33 15.96
N ASN A 243 -12.57 -16.32 15.10
CA ASN A 243 -13.33 -15.08 15.33
C ASN A 243 -14.61 -15.01 14.49
N HIS A 244 -15.76 -15.04 15.16
CA HIS A 244 -17.09 -14.81 14.61
C HIS A 244 -17.79 -13.58 15.21
N GLY A 245 -17.24 -13.02 16.29
CA GLY A 245 -17.74 -11.83 16.98
C GLY A 245 -16.94 -10.56 16.68
N ASN A 246 -16.80 -9.70 17.69
CA ASN A 246 -16.07 -8.43 17.61
C ASN A 246 -14.79 -8.51 18.45
N VAL A 247 -13.67 -8.11 17.85
CA VAL A 247 -12.41 -7.86 18.54
C VAL A 247 -12.14 -6.36 18.47
N SER A 248 -11.88 -5.73 19.61
CA SER A 248 -11.59 -4.30 19.70
C SER A 248 -10.28 -4.06 20.43
N VAL A 249 -9.41 -3.25 19.84
CA VAL A 249 -8.14 -2.82 20.43
C VAL A 249 -8.19 -1.31 20.53
N SER A 250 -8.56 -0.79 21.70
CA SER A 250 -8.68 0.66 21.95
C SER A 250 -7.39 1.29 22.47
N ALA A 251 -6.51 0.49 23.08
CA ALA A 251 -5.17 0.90 23.50
C ALA A 251 -4.20 -0.29 23.45
N GLY A 252 -2.95 -0.01 23.09
CA GLY A 252 -1.84 -0.98 23.06
C GLY A 252 -1.78 -1.85 21.81
N THR A 253 -1.16 -3.02 21.97
CA THR A 253 -0.95 -4.01 20.90
C THR A 253 -1.63 -5.32 21.24
N LEU A 254 -2.46 -5.83 20.33
CA LEU A 254 -2.93 -7.21 20.33
C LEU A 254 -2.11 -8.02 19.33
N THR A 255 -1.46 -9.08 19.78
CA THR A 255 -0.81 -10.05 18.91
C THR A 255 -1.71 -11.25 18.71
N VAL A 256 -1.91 -11.65 17.45
CA VAL A 256 -2.64 -12.87 17.08
C VAL A 256 -1.70 -13.88 16.42
N HIS A 257 -1.72 -15.10 16.95
CA HIS A 257 -1.13 -16.31 16.36
C HIS A 257 -2.28 -17.23 15.86
N PRO A 258 -1.99 -18.32 15.11
CA PRO A 258 -2.80 -18.83 13.97
C PRO A 258 -4.30 -18.55 14.00
N VAL A 259 -4.85 -17.91 12.96
CA VAL A 259 -6.30 -17.70 12.82
C VAL A 259 -6.79 -18.62 11.72
N SER A 260 -7.68 -19.57 12.03
CA SER A 260 -8.18 -20.53 11.04
C SER A 260 -9.30 -19.95 10.18
N THR A 261 -10.17 -19.13 10.77
CA THR A 261 -11.32 -18.51 10.11
C THR A 261 -11.71 -17.20 10.78
N THR A 262 -12.00 -16.18 9.96
CA THR A 262 -12.54 -14.89 10.41
C THR A 262 -13.82 -14.58 9.65
N ASN A 263 -14.96 -14.69 10.35
CA ASN A 263 -16.22 -14.05 9.91
C ASN A 263 -16.57 -12.84 10.79
N GLY A 264 -15.85 -12.66 11.91
CA GLY A 264 -15.99 -11.54 12.82
C GLY A 264 -15.25 -10.27 12.35
N THR A 265 -15.32 -9.23 13.18
CA THR A 265 -14.68 -7.93 12.93
C THR A 265 -13.54 -7.65 13.89
N TYR A 266 -12.62 -6.79 13.46
CA TYR A 266 -11.53 -6.21 14.23
C TYR A 266 -11.62 -4.69 14.12
N THR A 267 -11.70 -4.00 15.25
CA THR A 267 -11.67 -2.54 15.32
C THR A 267 -10.42 -2.08 16.07
N VAL A 268 -9.51 -1.38 15.39
CA VAL A 268 -8.25 -0.91 15.97
C VAL A 268 -8.30 0.61 16.10
N GLY A 269 -8.24 1.09 17.34
CA GLY A 269 -8.25 2.50 17.69
C GLY A 269 -6.99 3.23 17.25
N SER A 270 -7.07 4.56 17.14
CA SER A 270 -5.89 5.38 16.84
C SER A 270 -4.78 5.15 17.87
N GLY A 271 -3.53 5.01 17.41
CA GLY A 271 -2.39 4.71 18.28
C GLY A 271 -2.30 3.26 18.77
N SER A 272 -3.28 2.40 18.44
CA SER A 272 -3.28 0.98 18.79
C SER A 272 -2.85 0.11 17.60
N GLN A 273 -2.46 -1.14 17.90
CA GLN A 273 -1.95 -2.08 16.90
C GLN A 273 -2.62 -3.45 16.98
N LEU A 274 -2.87 -4.05 15.81
CA LEU A 274 -3.09 -5.48 15.66
C LEU A 274 -1.86 -6.07 14.97
N LEU A 275 -1.19 -7.02 15.60
CA LEU A 275 0.02 -7.65 15.08
C LEU A 275 -0.28 -9.10 14.69
N ILE A 276 0.02 -9.46 13.45
CA ILE A 276 -0.04 -10.84 12.95
C ILE A 276 1.34 -11.45 13.12
N GLY A 277 1.48 -12.34 14.12
CA GLY A 277 2.74 -12.99 14.43
C GLY A 277 3.08 -14.12 13.45
N PRO A 278 4.23 -14.81 13.67
CA PRO A 278 4.60 -16.00 12.91
C PRO A 278 3.49 -17.05 12.92
N ASP A 279 3.35 -17.78 11.81
CA ASP A 279 2.35 -18.84 11.58
C ASP A 279 0.88 -18.37 11.63
N GLY A 280 0.65 -17.05 11.84
CA GLY A 280 -0.65 -16.40 11.74
C GLY A 280 -1.16 -16.34 10.31
N THR A 281 -2.46 -16.53 10.08
CA THR A 281 -3.11 -16.17 8.80
C THR A 281 -4.36 -15.35 9.08
N LEU A 282 -4.32 -14.04 8.84
CA LEU A 282 -5.51 -13.19 8.96
C LEU A 282 -6.19 -13.03 7.61
N ARG A 283 -7.44 -13.49 7.48
CA ARG A 283 -8.26 -13.21 6.29
C ARG A 283 -9.05 -11.93 6.50
N VAL A 284 -9.04 -11.02 5.54
CA VAL A 284 -9.76 -9.74 5.64
C VAL A 284 -10.75 -9.59 4.49
N GLY A 285 -12.01 -9.38 4.82
CA GLY A 285 -13.08 -8.96 3.89
C GLY A 285 -13.25 -7.43 3.87
N ALA A 286 -14.30 -6.95 3.19
CA ALA A 286 -14.63 -5.53 3.11
C ALA A 286 -14.89 -4.89 4.50
N ASP A 287 -15.51 -5.64 5.41
CA ASP A 287 -15.94 -5.16 6.73
C ASP A 287 -15.15 -5.74 7.92
N THR A 288 -14.15 -6.58 7.65
CA THR A 288 -13.42 -7.31 8.70
C THR A 288 -12.53 -6.39 9.54
N MET A 289 -11.96 -5.33 8.96
CA MET A 289 -11.02 -4.43 9.63
C MET A 289 -11.56 -3.00 9.63
N ARG A 290 -11.60 -2.36 10.80
CA ARG A 290 -12.10 -1.00 11.00
C ARG A 290 -11.19 -0.20 11.92
N GLY A 291 -11.35 1.12 11.88
CA GLY A 291 -10.61 2.06 12.73
C GLY A 291 -9.34 2.61 12.08
N ALA A 292 -8.70 3.55 12.78
CA ALA A 292 -7.53 4.29 12.31
C ALA A 292 -6.19 3.72 12.81
N GLY A 293 -6.23 2.64 13.58
CA GLY A 293 -5.05 1.97 14.10
C GLY A 293 -4.23 1.25 13.04
N LEU A 294 -3.11 0.69 13.47
CA LEU A 294 -2.12 0.05 12.61
C LEU A 294 -2.29 -1.48 12.59
N LEU A 295 -2.36 -2.07 11.41
CA LEU A 295 -2.10 -3.50 11.24
C LEU A 295 -0.59 -3.71 11.04
N VAL A 296 0.00 -4.67 11.75
CA VAL A 296 1.43 -5.01 11.61
C VAL A 296 1.53 -6.46 11.15
N LEU A 297 2.21 -6.69 10.03
CA LEU A 297 2.55 -8.03 9.55
C LEU A 297 3.97 -8.37 10.00
N ALA A 298 4.10 -9.32 10.93
CA ALA A 298 5.36 -9.70 11.57
C ALA A 298 5.58 -11.22 11.50
N GLY A 299 5.48 -11.78 10.28
CA GLY A 299 5.85 -13.16 9.97
C GLY A 299 4.70 -14.02 9.48
N GLY A 300 3.46 -13.62 9.73
CA GLY A 300 2.27 -14.35 9.26
C GLY A 300 1.86 -14.01 7.82
N ILE A 301 0.62 -14.38 7.50
CA ILE A 301 -0.04 -14.19 6.21
C ILE A 301 -1.23 -13.23 6.38
N LEU A 302 -1.28 -12.18 5.57
CA LEU A 302 -2.48 -11.37 5.37
C LEU A 302 -3.15 -11.81 4.06
N ASN A 303 -4.40 -12.28 4.13
CA ASN A 303 -5.16 -12.74 2.97
C ASN A 303 -6.35 -11.81 2.71
N GLY A 304 -6.20 -10.88 1.75
CA GLY A 304 -7.27 -9.94 1.39
C GLY A 304 -8.28 -10.54 0.43
N ALA A 305 -9.55 -10.60 0.81
CA ALA A 305 -10.62 -10.90 -0.13
C ALA A 305 -10.88 -9.71 -1.08
N PRO A 306 -11.53 -9.93 -2.24
CA PRO A 306 -11.97 -8.84 -3.12
C PRO A 306 -12.78 -7.78 -2.36
N GLY A 307 -12.44 -6.51 -2.57
CA GLY A 307 -13.09 -5.38 -1.90
C GLY A 307 -12.60 -5.10 -0.47
N SER A 308 -11.64 -5.88 0.07
CA SER A 308 -11.02 -5.57 1.36
C SER A 308 -10.19 -4.29 1.28
N SER A 309 -10.33 -3.43 2.30
CA SER A 309 -9.60 -2.18 2.42
C SER A 309 -9.02 -1.99 3.81
N LEU A 310 -7.76 -1.58 3.89
CA LEU A 310 -7.06 -1.29 5.14
C LEU A 310 -6.62 0.17 5.18
N ALA A 311 -6.79 0.80 6.35
CA ALA A 311 -6.34 2.17 6.56
C ALA A 311 -4.81 2.25 6.60
N ALA A 312 -4.17 1.40 7.41
CA ALA A 312 -2.72 1.36 7.56
C ALA A 312 -2.19 -0.07 7.75
N LEU A 313 -1.11 -0.42 7.04
CA LEU A 313 -0.36 -1.65 7.20
C LEU A 313 1.13 -1.33 7.32
N GLU A 314 1.80 -1.90 8.32
CA GLU A 314 3.26 -1.99 8.41
C GLU A 314 3.71 -3.42 8.09
N MET A 315 4.57 -3.57 7.07
CA MET A 315 5.18 -4.85 6.70
C MET A 315 6.58 -4.96 7.31
N ARG A 316 6.75 -5.81 8.32
CA ARG A 316 8.06 -6.15 8.91
C ARG A 316 8.62 -7.45 8.33
N SER A 317 7.74 -8.45 8.16
CA SER A 317 8.02 -9.75 7.55
C SER A 317 6.70 -10.45 7.18
N GLY A 318 6.73 -11.66 6.63
CA GLY A 318 5.52 -12.42 6.30
C GLY A 318 5.08 -12.28 4.84
N SER A 319 3.83 -12.65 4.53
CA SER A 319 3.28 -12.59 3.17
C SER A 319 1.91 -11.93 3.08
N ILE A 320 1.66 -11.26 1.95
CA ILE A 320 0.35 -10.77 1.55
C ILE A 320 -0.14 -11.64 0.39
N THR A 321 -1.39 -12.08 0.46
CA THR A 321 -2.09 -12.85 -0.57
C THR A 321 -3.47 -12.25 -0.84
N GLY A 322 -4.12 -12.68 -1.92
CA GLY A 322 -5.45 -12.16 -2.30
C GLY A 322 -5.37 -10.76 -2.90
N THR A 323 -6.42 -9.94 -2.76
CA THR A 323 -6.56 -8.65 -3.45
C THR A 323 -6.89 -7.44 -2.54
N PRO A 324 -6.10 -7.16 -1.48
CA PRO A 324 -6.38 -6.03 -0.59
C PRO A 324 -6.02 -4.67 -1.21
N SER A 325 -6.77 -3.64 -0.82
CA SER A 325 -6.41 -2.23 -1.02
C SER A 325 -5.89 -1.61 0.28
N ILE A 326 -4.73 -0.98 0.25
CA ILE A 326 -4.08 -0.43 1.47
C ILE A 326 -3.81 1.05 1.26
N ARG A 327 -4.43 1.89 2.10
CA ARG A 327 -4.32 3.34 1.97
C ARG A 327 -2.98 3.88 2.43
N SER A 328 -2.46 3.39 3.56
CA SER A 328 -1.13 3.71 4.06
C SER A 328 -0.33 2.44 4.22
N LEU A 329 0.69 2.26 3.41
CA LEU A 329 1.59 1.11 3.47
C LEU A 329 2.99 1.58 3.86
N THR A 330 3.52 1.05 4.93
CA THR A 330 4.94 1.19 5.27
C THR A 330 5.57 -0.19 5.34
N GLY A 331 6.85 -0.30 5.03
CA GLY A 331 7.51 -1.56 5.21
C GLY A 331 8.93 -1.62 4.67
N GLY A 332 9.60 -2.70 5.03
CA GLY A 332 10.95 -2.99 4.63
C GLY A 332 11.35 -4.36 5.15
N GLY A 333 12.26 -5.03 4.44
CA GLY A 333 12.82 -6.30 4.88
C GLY A 333 12.33 -7.49 4.05
N THR A 334 11.93 -8.57 4.71
CA THR A 334 11.66 -9.88 4.09
C THR A 334 10.20 -10.12 3.73
N ALA A 335 9.35 -9.10 3.85
CA ALA A 335 7.93 -9.24 3.54
C ALA A 335 7.70 -9.45 2.03
N THR A 336 6.73 -10.32 1.72
CA THR A 336 6.46 -10.80 0.36
C THR A 336 5.02 -10.52 -0.06
N LEU A 337 4.81 -10.22 -1.33
CA LEU A 337 3.51 -10.31 -1.99
C LEU A 337 3.51 -11.56 -2.87
N ASP A 338 2.63 -12.50 -2.57
CA ASP A 338 2.76 -13.85 -3.12
C ASP A 338 1.42 -14.45 -3.61
N ALA A 339 1.49 -15.68 -4.11
CA ALA A 339 0.35 -16.51 -4.51
C ALA A 339 -0.59 -15.84 -5.53
N GLY A 340 -0.04 -15.09 -6.48
CA GLY A 340 -0.81 -14.40 -7.52
C GLY A 340 -1.67 -13.24 -7.00
N GLY A 341 -1.45 -12.79 -5.76
CA GLY A 341 -2.21 -11.71 -5.15
C GLY A 341 -2.03 -10.36 -5.85
N THR A 342 -3.02 -9.47 -5.75
CA THR A 342 -2.96 -8.08 -6.21
C THR A 342 -3.04 -7.11 -5.04
N LEU A 343 -1.93 -6.47 -4.71
CA LEU A 343 -1.92 -5.39 -3.71
C LEU A 343 -2.15 -4.05 -4.42
N THR A 344 -3.17 -3.30 -3.99
CA THR A 344 -3.47 -1.98 -4.56
C THR A 344 -3.20 -0.86 -3.55
N ILE A 345 -2.44 0.16 -3.96
CA ILE A 345 -2.42 1.46 -3.30
C ILE A 345 -3.47 2.33 -3.99
N PRO A 346 -4.58 2.70 -3.31
CA PRO A 346 -5.68 3.41 -3.95
C PRO A 346 -5.32 4.87 -4.25
N PRO A 347 -6.13 5.59 -5.06
CA PRO A 347 -5.99 7.03 -5.23
C PRO A 347 -5.96 7.77 -3.89
N GLY A 348 -4.99 8.68 -3.73
CA GLY A 348 -4.74 9.40 -2.47
C GLY A 348 -4.11 8.54 -1.36
N GLY A 349 -3.81 7.27 -1.62
CA GLY A 349 -3.01 6.40 -0.76
C GLY A 349 -1.51 6.62 -0.93
N THR A 350 -0.74 6.16 0.06
CA THR A 350 0.72 6.28 0.11
C THR A 350 1.34 4.94 0.49
N ALA A 351 2.43 4.59 -0.19
CA ALA A 351 3.30 3.47 0.15
C ALA A 351 4.75 3.95 0.27
N THR A 352 5.42 3.61 1.37
CA THR A 352 6.85 3.89 1.58
C THR A 352 7.54 2.59 1.92
N LEU A 353 8.34 2.08 0.98
CA LEU A 353 8.93 0.76 1.07
C LEU A 353 10.46 0.83 0.95
N GLU A 354 11.16 0.03 1.75
CA GLU A 354 12.58 -0.29 1.56
C GLU A 354 12.73 -1.52 0.65
N THR A 355 13.20 -2.65 1.17
CA THR A 355 13.22 -3.92 0.43
C THR A 355 11.81 -4.53 0.41
N PHE A 356 11.37 -4.93 -0.78
CA PHE A 356 10.06 -5.56 -1.03
C PHE A 356 10.22 -6.69 -2.03
N THR A 357 9.46 -7.77 -1.88
CA THR A 357 9.46 -8.89 -2.82
C THR A 357 8.05 -9.16 -3.32
N ALA A 358 7.89 -9.29 -4.63
CA ALA A 358 6.68 -9.80 -5.28
C ALA A 358 7.05 -11.05 -6.08
N SER A 359 6.30 -12.14 -5.89
CA SER A 359 6.56 -13.44 -6.50
C SER A 359 5.28 -14.12 -7.00
N ASN A 360 5.46 -15.24 -7.71
CA ASN A 360 4.39 -16.15 -8.15
C ASN A 360 3.23 -15.44 -8.85
N GLY A 361 3.55 -14.60 -9.84
CA GLY A 361 2.58 -13.88 -10.66
C GLY A 361 1.83 -12.76 -9.94
N SER A 362 2.27 -12.34 -8.76
CA SER A 362 1.60 -11.28 -8.01
C SER A 362 1.76 -9.89 -8.65
N ARG A 363 0.86 -8.97 -8.31
CA ARG A 363 0.82 -7.62 -8.87
C ARG A 363 0.73 -6.56 -7.78
N LEU A 364 1.67 -5.62 -7.77
CA LEU A 364 1.56 -4.38 -6.99
C LEU A 364 1.05 -3.27 -7.93
N ILE A 365 -0.14 -2.74 -7.66
CA ILE A 365 -0.74 -1.63 -8.41
C ILE A 365 -0.67 -0.36 -7.57
N ASN A 366 0.11 0.62 -8.01
CA ASN A 366 0.17 1.94 -7.41
C ASN A 366 -0.75 2.93 -8.15
N ARG A 367 -1.88 3.31 -7.54
CA ARG A 367 -2.76 4.40 -8.01
C ARG A 367 -2.64 5.67 -7.15
N GLY A 368 -1.73 5.68 -6.18
CA GLY A 368 -1.45 6.78 -5.27
C GLY A 368 0.00 7.25 -5.39
N THR A 369 0.70 7.35 -4.27
CA THR A 369 2.15 7.60 -4.24
C THR A 369 2.88 6.39 -3.69
N LEU A 370 3.79 5.81 -4.46
CA LEU A 370 4.77 4.82 -4.01
C LEU A 370 6.14 5.49 -3.89
N THR A 371 6.84 5.26 -2.79
CA THR A 371 8.21 5.76 -2.57
C THR A 371 9.11 4.60 -2.18
N HIS A 372 10.16 4.37 -2.96
CA HIS A 372 11.24 3.44 -2.60
C HIS A 372 12.36 4.21 -1.88
N ILE A 373 12.67 3.78 -0.66
CA ILE A 373 13.62 4.41 0.26
C ILE A 373 14.69 3.42 0.75
N GLY A 374 15.58 3.89 1.62
CA GLY A 374 16.64 3.10 2.24
C GLY A 374 17.97 3.15 1.50
N LYS A 375 18.98 2.48 2.07
CA LYS A 375 20.33 2.36 1.51
C LYS A 375 20.52 0.95 0.97
N ASP A 376 20.90 0.82 -0.30
CA ASP A 376 21.19 -0.47 -0.93
C ASP A 376 19.98 -1.45 -0.90
N THR A 377 18.77 -0.88 -1.05
CA THR A 377 17.48 -1.56 -0.99
C THR A 377 17.00 -2.02 -2.36
N THR A 378 16.14 -3.05 -2.36
CA THR A 378 15.73 -3.74 -3.60
C THR A 378 14.24 -4.06 -3.64
N PHE A 379 13.61 -3.78 -4.78
CA PHE A 379 12.34 -4.39 -5.16
C PHE A 379 12.62 -5.66 -5.98
N ASN A 380 12.34 -6.83 -5.41
CA ASN A 380 12.52 -8.12 -6.06
C ASN A 380 11.24 -8.53 -6.77
N LEU A 381 11.21 -8.48 -8.10
CA LEU A 381 10.10 -9.02 -8.88
C LEU A 381 10.50 -10.41 -9.39
N ARG A 382 9.76 -11.44 -8.98
CA ARG A 382 10.11 -12.85 -9.23
C ARG A 382 8.95 -13.58 -9.87
N SER A 383 9.25 -14.62 -10.63
CA SER A 383 8.27 -15.61 -11.10
C SER A 383 6.99 -15.00 -11.70
N GLY A 384 7.16 -14.03 -12.62
CA GLY A 384 6.05 -13.38 -13.33
C GLY A 384 5.41 -12.18 -12.62
N ALA A 385 5.99 -11.72 -11.50
CA ALA A 385 5.44 -10.59 -10.75
C ALA A 385 5.50 -9.26 -11.52
N VAL A 386 4.50 -8.40 -11.29
CA VAL A 386 4.36 -7.10 -11.97
C VAL A 386 4.26 -5.97 -10.96
N LEU A 387 5.06 -4.92 -11.16
CA LEU A 387 4.85 -3.62 -10.52
C LEU A 387 4.24 -2.68 -11.55
N GLU A 388 3.02 -2.23 -11.30
CA GLU A 388 2.29 -1.28 -12.14
C GLU A 388 2.18 0.07 -11.42
N ASN A 389 2.76 1.10 -12.02
CA ASN A 389 2.61 2.47 -11.60
C ASN A 389 1.56 3.17 -12.48
N ALA A 390 0.40 3.45 -11.90
CA ALA A 390 -0.71 4.19 -12.50
C ALA A 390 -0.81 5.64 -12.00
N ALA A 391 0.12 6.08 -11.15
CA ALA A 391 0.15 7.41 -10.57
C ALA A 391 1.61 7.86 -10.34
N VAL A 392 2.04 8.06 -9.10
CA VAL A 392 3.39 8.57 -8.81
C VAL A 392 4.24 7.52 -8.13
N PHE A 393 5.38 7.17 -8.73
CA PHE A 393 6.42 6.35 -8.13
C PHE A 393 7.71 7.17 -7.99
N ARG A 394 8.20 7.32 -6.76
CA ARG A 394 9.45 8.04 -6.44
C ARG A 394 10.53 7.08 -5.96
N VAL A 395 11.75 7.28 -6.43
CA VAL A 395 12.96 6.67 -5.87
C VAL A 395 13.74 7.74 -5.12
N GLN A 396 13.88 7.55 -3.81
CA GLN A 396 14.55 8.47 -2.88
C GLN A 396 15.55 7.72 -1.98
N THR A 397 16.24 6.72 -2.53
CA THR A 397 17.23 5.93 -1.80
C THR A 397 18.41 6.80 -1.33
N SER A 398 18.92 6.52 -0.13
CA SER A 398 20.10 7.18 0.44
C SER A 398 21.42 6.64 -0.12
N GLY A 399 21.37 5.51 -0.83
CA GLY A 399 22.48 4.90 -1.57
C GLY A 399 22.06 4.47 -2.98
N SER A 400 22.72 3.43 -3.50
CA SER A 400 22.22 2.76 -4.70
C SER A 400 20.96 1.96 -4.35
N GLY A 401 20.18 1.59 -5.36
CA GLY A 401 19.01 0.75 -5.19
C GLY A 401 18.73 -0.05 -6.46
N SER A 402 17.77 -0.97 -6.40
CA SER A 402 17.41 -1.72 -7.60
C SER A 402 15.97 -2.21 -7.62
N MET A 403 15.50 -2.49 -8.83
CA MET A 403 14.40 -3.38 -9.10
C MET A 403 14.97 -4.59 -9.85
N THR A 404 15.01 -5.75 -9.20
CA THR A 404 15.61 -6.96 -9.74
C THR A 404 14.56 -7.89 -10.32
N SER A 405 15.00 -8.73 -11.26
CA SER A 405 14.20 -9.78 -11.88
C SER A 405 14.99 -11.09 -11.87
N ASP A 406 14.30 -12.22 -11.68
CA ASP A 406 14.87 -13.57 -11.86
C ASP A 406 14.88 -14.04 -13.31
N GLY A 407 14.46 -13.19 -14.26
CA GLY A 407 14.37 -13.52 -15.68
C GLY A 407 13.15 -14.34 -16.07
N SER A 408 12.22 -14.60 -15.13
CA SER A 408 10.98 -15.30 -15.44
C SER A 408 10.13 -14.51 -16.44
N ALA A 409 9.44 -15.23 -17.32
CA ALA A 409 8.49 -14.65 -18.26
C ALA A 409 7.37 -13.90 -17.51
N GLY A 410 6.94 -12.75 -18.05
CA GLY A 410 5.89 -11.92 -17.45
C GLY A 410 6.38 -10.93 -16.40
N THR A 411 7.57 -11.12 -15.81
CA THR A 411 8.12 -10.20 -14.82
C THR A 411 8.39 -8.82 -15.44
N SER A 412 7.66 -7.79 -15.00
CA SER A 412 7.68 -6.49 -15.65
C SER A 412 7.45 -5.31 -14.70
N PHE A 413 7.96 -4.15 -15.12
CA PHE A 413 7.60 -2.86 -14.56
C PHE A 413 6.79 -2.09 -15.60
N VAL A 414 5.56 -1.72 -15.25
CA VAL A 414 4.65 -0.95 -16.11
C VAL A 414 4.50 0.45 -15.53
N ASN A 415 4.73 1.47 -16.35
CA ASN A 415 4.46 2.86 -16.02
C ASN A 415 3.38 3.38 -16.97
N ASP A 416 2.15 3.50 -16.46
CA ASP A 416 0.96 3.77 -17.28
C ASP A 416 0.93 5.19 -17.85
N ASN A 417 0.04 5.40 -18.80
CA ASN A 417 -0.21 6.73 -19.35
C ASN A 417 -0.64 7.71 -18.24
N GLY A 418 0.01 8.87 -18.18
CA GLY A 418 -0.19 9.88 -17.13
C GLY A 418 0.54 9.60 -15.81
N ALA A 419 1.13 8.42 -15.64
CA ALA A 419 1.93 8.09 -14.47
C ALA A 419 3.35 8.66 -14.56
N THR A 420 3.94 8.98 -13.41
CA THR A 420 5.31 9.49 -13.30
C THR A 420 6.16 8.55 -12.45
N PHE A 421 7.31 8.17 -12.99
CA PHE A 421 8.38 7.47 -12.30
C PHE A 421 9.58 8.42 -12.17
N THR A 422 9.73 9.02 -11.01
CA THR A 422 10.75 10.04 -10.74
C THR A 422 11.86 9.46 -9.88
N LEU A 423 13.09 9.63 -10.34
CA LEU A 423 14.29 9.19 -9.64
C LEU A 423 15.10 10.41 -9.22
N ASN A 424 15.19 10.60 -7.90
CA ASN A 424 15.95 11.67 -7.26
C ASN A 424 16.78 11.07 -6.12
N GLN A 425 17.84 10.36 -6.50
CA GLN A 425 18.70 9.64 -5.57
C GLN A 425 19.50 10.60 -4.68
N ALA A 426 20.01 10.14 -3.54
CA ALA A 426 20.73 11.00 -2.59
C ALA A 426 22.04 11.61 -3.11
N SER A 427 22.71 10.97 -4.08
CA SER A 427 23.97 11.41 -4.68
C SER A 427 23.93 11.34 -6.20
N THR A 428 24.78 12.12 -6.88
CA THR A 428 25.01 12.05 -8.33
C THR A 428 25.68 10.76 -8.78
N THR A 429 26.34 10.04 -7.86
CA THR A 429 27.01 8.76 -8.12
C THR A 429 26.15 7.54 -7.84
N SER A 430 25.03 7.71 -7.13
CA SER A 430 24.09 6.62 -6.83
C SER A 430 23.50 6.05 -8.13
N LYS A 431 23.30 4.73 -8.14
CA LYS A 431 22.72 4.00 -9.27
C LYS A 431 21.42 3.33 -8.86
N TYR A 432 20.44 3.38 -9.75
CA TYR A 432 19.21 2.60 -9.66
C TYR A 432 19.12 1.63 -10.84
N GLN A 433 19.28 0.33 -10.58
CA GLN A 433 19.23 -0.71 -11.60
C GLN A 433 17.79 -1.19 -11.80
N ILE A 434 17.35 -1.35 -13.05
CA ILE A 434 16.04 -1.92 -13.39
C ILE A 434 16.26 -3.08 -14.35
N ASP A 435 16.17 -4.29 -13.81
CA ASP A 435 16.31 -5.54 -14.54
C ASP A 435 15.03 -6.06 -15.24
N PRO A 436 13.81 -5.93 -14.67
CA PRO A 436 12.62 -6.43 -15.35
C PRO A 436 12.35 -5.66 -16.66
N VAL A 437 11.49 -6.22 -17.50
CA VAL A 437 11.07 -5.54 -18.73
C VAL A 437 10.30 -4.27 -18.35
N VAL A 438 10.80 -3.12 -18.79
CA VAL A 438 10.13 -1.83 -18.58
C VAL A 438 9.19 -1.54 -19.75
N ASN A 439 7.90 -1.35 -19.46
CA ASN A 439 6.90 -0.83 -20.38
C ASN A 439 6.46 0.56 -19.92
N ASN A 440 6.77 1.59 -20.68
CA ASN A 440 6.57 2.98 -20.30
C ASN A 440 5.63 3.71 -21.25
N GLN A 441 4.39 3.92 -20.82
CA GLN A 441 3.44 4.81 -21.49
C GLN A 441 3.34 6.17 -20.81
N GLY A 442 3.86 6.30 -19.57
CA GLY A 442 3.97 7.54 -18.83
C GLY A 442 5.33 8.24 -18.97
N THR A 443 5.77 8.86 -17.88
CA THR A 443 7.03 9.60 -17.79
C THR A 443 8.03 8.91 -16.87
N ILE A 444 9.26 8.70 -17.37
CA ILE A 444 10.45 8.38 -16.58
C ILE A 444 11.29 9.65 -16.49
N GLU A 445 11.46 10.17 -15.28
CA GLU A 445 12.20 11.40 -15.01
C GLU A 445 13.38 11.15 -14.08
N GLN A 446 14.57 11.58 -14.51
CA GLN A 446 15.81 11.44 -13.79
C GLN A 446 16.41 12.82 -13.48
N THR A 447 16.28 13.25 -12.23
CA THR A 447 16.77 14.55 -11.77
C THR A 447 18.12 14.47 -11.07
N ARG A 448 18.47 13.34 -10.43
CA ARG A 448 19.78 13.15 -9.79
C ARG A 448 20.19 11.68 -9.65
N GLY A 449 21.47 11.39 -9.91
CA GLY A 449 22.04 10.03 -9.93
C GLY A 449 21.99 9.41 -11.33
N ARG A 450 22.09 8.09 -11.41
CA ARG A 450 21.95 7.30 -12.64
C ARG A 450 20.85 6.25 -12.52
N VAL A 451 20.01 6.09 -13.55
CA VAL A 451 19.10 4.94 -13.70
C VAL A 451 19.55 4.08 -14.87
N ASN A 452 19.57 2.77 -14.68
CA ASN A 452 19.97 1.79 -15.68
C ASN A 452 18.78 0.91 -16.04
N ILE A 453 18.24 1.08 -17.25
CA ILE A 453 17.18 0.22 -17.78
C ILE A 453 17.82 -0.90 -18.59
N LYS A 454 17.75 -2.13 -18.08
CA LYS A 454 18.36 -3.30 -18.73
C LYS A 454 17.57 -3.76 -19.95
N THR A 455 16.24 -3.74 -19.86
CA THR A 455 15.35 -4.15 -20.95
C THR A 455 14.21 -3.15 -21.07
N PHE A 456 14.01 -2.60 -22.27
CA PHE A 456 13.01 -1.55 -22.50
C PHE A 456 12.08 -1.93 -23.64
N ALA A 457 10.84 -2.28 -23.32
CA ALA A 457 9.85 -2.74 -24.30
C ALA A 457 9.53 -1.66 -25.36
N ASN A 458 9.64 -0.39 -24.97
CA ASN A 458 9.44 0.74 -25.88
C ASN A 458 10.58 0.90 -26.90
N LEU A 459 11.72 0.23 -26.74
CA LEU A 459 12.84 0.31 -27.68
C LEU A 459 12.95 -0.97 -28.50
N VAL A 460 12.25 -1.00 -29.64
CA VAL A 460 12.21 -2.15 -30.54
C VAL A 460 13.15 -1.88 -31.72
N THR A 461 14.24 -2.63 -31.81
CA THR A 461 15.21 -2.54 -32.94
C THR A 461 15.66 -1.09 -33.23
N GLY A 462 15.92 -0.30 -32.18
CA GLY A 462 16.34 1.11 -32.29
C GLY A 462 15.20 2.11 -32.46
N ARG A 463 13.95 1.67 -32.60
CA ARG A 463 12.78 2.55 -32.59
C ARG A 463 12.24 2.72 -31.18
N LEU A 464 12.27 3.95 -30.66
CA LEU A 464 11.52 4.33 -29.46
C LEU A 464 10.05 4.51 -29.85
N THR A 465 9.17 3.59 -29.42
CA THR A 465 7.78 3.49 -29.87
C THR A 465 6.81 4.39 -29.12
N GLY A 466 7.20 4.92 -27.95
CA GLY A 466 6.35 5.78 -27.12
C GLY A 466 6.95 6.05 -25.75
N GLY A 467 6.14 6.64 -24.87
CA GLY A 467 6.54 7.06 -23.52
C GLY A 467 7.38 8.33 -23.49
N THR A 468 7.63 8.82 -22.29
CA THR A 468 8.40 10.05 -22.05
C THR A 468 9.66 9.74 -21.23
N LEU A 469 10.82 10.18 -21.72
CA LEU A 469 12.11 10.13 -21.04
C LEU A 469 12.62 11.54 -20.78
N ILE A 470 12.83 11.89 -19.51
CA ILE A 470 13.31 13.23 -19.10
C ILE A 470 14.57 13.08 -18.27
N ALA A 471 15.71 13.52 -18.81
CA ALA A 471 16.97 13.61 -18.09
C ALA A 471 17.35 15.09 -17.94
N THR A 472 16.95 15.74 -16.85
CA THR A 472 17.23 17.17 -16.61
C THR A 472 18.48 17.39 -15.76
N GLY A 473 18.73 16.50 -14.80
CA GLY A 473 19.86 16.61 -13.86
C GLY A 473 20.71 15.35 -13.69
N GLY A 474 20.16 14.16 -13.98
CA GLY A 474 20.88 12.89 -13.86
C GLY A 474 21.09 12.16 -15.18
N THR A 475 21.45 10.89 -15.11
CA THR A 475 21.73 10.03 -16.27
C THR A 475 20.67 8.93 -16.41
N ILE A 476 20.03 8.83 -17.58
CA ILE A 476 19.23 7.67 -17.97
C ILE A 476 20.08 6.81 -18.91
N GLN A 477 20.34 5.57 -18.53
CA GLN A 477 20.96 4.56 -19.41
C GLN A 477 19.88 3.65 -19.99
N ILE A 478 19.80 3.58 -21.31
CA ILE A 478 18.89 2.70 -22.07
C ILE A 478 19.67 1.55 -22.73
N PRO A 479 19.02 0.43 -23.10
CA PRO A 479 19.75 -0.78 -23.48
C PRO A 479 20.38 -0.73 -24.87
N ALA A 480 19.96 0.20 -25.73
CA ALA A 480 20.48 0.33 -27.10
C ALA A 480 20.36 1.78 -27.60
N ASN A 481 20.97 2.06 -28.75
CA ASN A 481 20.85 3.35 -29.44
C ASN A 481 19.44 3.53 -30.02
N ILE A 482 19.02 4.78 -30.16
CA ILE A 482 17.76 5.18 -30.79
C ILE A 482 18.07 5.65 -32.21
N THR A 483 17.58 4.92 -33.22
CA THR A 483 17.65 5.28 -34.64
C THR A 483 16.37 5.96 -35.13
N THR A 484 15.24 5.72 -34.46
CA THR A 484 13.97 6.40 -34.72
C THR A 484 13.27 6.77 -33.42
N ASN A 485 12.91 8.03 -33.25
CA ASN A 485 12.16 8.51 -32.10
C ASN A 485 10.69 8.76 -32.45
N ALA A 486 9.77 8.03 -31.82
CA ALA A 486 8.33 8.31 -31.84
C ALA A 486 7.77 8.66 -30.45
N GLY A 487 8.60 8.70 -29.41
CA GLY A 487 8.23 9.08 -28.05
C GLY A 487 8.58 10.54 -27.74
N ILE A 488 8.71 10.86 -26.45
CA ILE A 488 9.17 12.15 -25.96
C ILE A 488 10.53 11.96 -25.29
N VAL A 489 11.55 12.69 -25.75
CA VAL A 489 12.89 12.68 -25.17
C VAL A 489 13.27 14.11 -24.81
N VAL A 490 13.57 14.36 -23.55
CA VAL A 490 14.03 15.65 -23.04
C VAL A 490 15.37 15.47 -22.35
N ILE A 491 16.39 16.16 -22.85
CA ILE A 491 17.72 16.19 -22.26
C ILE A 491 18.00 17.63 -21.83
N GLY A 492 18.01 17.88 -20.52
CA GLY A 492 18.38 19.18 -19.96
C GLY A 492 19.87 19.48 -20.11
N LEU A 493 20.27 20.67 -19.66
CA LEU A 493 21.65 21.17 -19.78
C LEU A 493 22.70 20.19 -19.22
N VAL A 494 22.44 19.65 -18.01
CA VAL A 494 23.39 18.77 -17.31
C VAL A 494 22.98 17.30 -17.35
N GLY A 495 21.74 17.02 -17.74
CA GLY A 495 21.23 15.67 -17.86
C GLY A 495 21.86 14.88 -19.01
N LYS A 496 21.80 13.56 -18.92
CA LYS A 496 22.39 12.65 -19.90
C LYS A 496 21.43 11.50 -20.23
N LEU A 497 21.38 11.16 -21.51
CA LEU A 497 20.87 9.88 -22.00
C LEU A 497 22.10 9.12 -22.54
N VAL A 498 22.32 7.89 -22.08
CA VAL A 498 23.49 7.07 -22.45
C VAL A 498 23.08 5.66 -22.88
N ASN A 499 23.91 5.01 -23.70
CA ASN A 499 23.81 3.57 -23.98
C ASN A 499 24.67 2.76 -22.98
N PRO A 500 24.72 1.41 -23.06
CA PRO A 500 25.49 0.60 -22.11
C PRO A 500 27.00 0.83 -22.13
N SER A 501 27.55 1.41 -23.21
CA SER A 501 28.96 1.80 -23.30
C SER A 501 29.20 3.27 -22.94
N ASP A 502 28.25 3.91 -22.23
CA ASP A 502 28.26 5.33 -21.86
C ASP A 502 28.32 6.32 -23.05
N GLY A 503 28.06 5.85 -24.27
CA GLY A 503 27.99 6.65 -25.49
C GLY A 503 26.64 7.34 -25.67
N ASN A 504 26.60 8.32 -26.58
CA ASN A 504 25.38 9.02 -26.97
C ASN A 504 24.44 8.06 -27.75
N PRO A 505 23.29 7.65 -27.18
CA PRO A 505 22.39 6.72 -27.86
C PRO A 505 21.65 7.39 -29.02
N LEU A 506 21.66 8.71 -29.10
CA LEU A 506 21.04 9.49 -30.16
C LEU A 506 21.99 9.77 -31.32
N ALA A 507 23.29 9.43 -31.23
CA ALA A 507 24.27 9.76 -32.27
C ALA A 507 23.84 9.27 -33.67
N ARG A 508 23.14 8.13 -33.74
CA ARG A 508 22.63 7.54 -34.99
C ARG A 508 21.13 7.73 -35.21
N LEU A 509 20.51 8.73 -34.56
CA LEU A 509 19.11 9.07 -34.77
C LEU A 509 18.89 9.59 -36.19
N ALA A 510 18.23 8.79 -37.03
CA ALA A 510 17.96 9.15 -38.42
C ALA A 510 16.55 9.72 -38.63
N SER A 511 15.61 9.43 -37.72
CA SER A 511 14.23 9.89 -37.84
C SER A 511 13.65 10.32 -36.50
N ASN A 512 13.02 11.49 -36.47
CA ASN A 512 12.25 12.00 -35.33
C ASN A 512 10.80 12.27 -35.76
N THR A 513 9.88 11.41 -35.34
CA THR A 513 8.43 11.61 -35.50
C THR A 513 7.74 12.02 -34.20
N GLY A 514 8.43 11.89 -33.06
CA GLY A 514 7.96 12.29 -31.74
C GLY A 514 8.46 13.69 -31.32
N THR A 515 8.74 13.85 -30.03
CA THR A 515 9.30 15.10 -29.47
C THR A 515 10.73 14.86 -29.00
N LEU A 516 11.65 15.73 -29.44
CA LEU A 516 13.04 15.77 -28.99
C LEU A 516 13.36 17.18 -28.50
N THR A 517 13.74 17.31 -27.23
CA THR A 517 14.16 18.58 -26.63
C THR A 517 15.59 18.46 -26.12
N LEU A 518 16.46 19.35 -26.60
CA LEU A 518 17.89 19.41 -26.30
C LEU A 518 18.20 20.74 -25.61
N GLY A 519 18.51 20.68 -24.32
CA GLY A 519 19.03 21.80 -23.54
C GLY A 519 20.56 21.95 -23.64
N LYS A 520 21.21 21.19 -24.52
CA LYS A 520 22.65 21.19 -24.76
C LYS A 520 22.94 20.76 -26.20
N GLY A 521 24.19 20.97 -26.62
CA GLY A 521 24.65 20.55 -27.95
C GLY A 521 24.70 19.03 -28.10
N LEU A 522 24.48 18.57 -29.33
CA LEU A 522 24.47 17.16 -29.66
C LEU A 522 24.89 16.96 -31.12
N ASP A 523 25.83 16.04 -31.31
CA ASP A 523 26.33 15.67 -32.64
C ASP A 523 25.66 14.37 -33.10
N PHE A 524 25.06 14.43 -34.28
CA PHE A 524 24.53 13.28 -35.00
C PHE A 524 25.55 12.83 -36.05
N GLU A 525 25.77 11.52 -36.13
CA GLU A 525 26.67 10.87 -37.09
C GLU A 525 25.98 10.60 -38.44
N VAL A 526 24.65 10.72 -38.49
CA VAL A 526 23.82 10.39 -39.66
C VAL A 526 22.86 11.54 -39.99
N PRO A 527 22.40 11.64 -41.24
CA PRO A 527 21.28 12.50 -41.62
C PRO A 527 20.06 12.36 -40.69
N LEU A 528 19.49 13.48 -40.24
CA LEU A 528 18.27 13.51 -39.43
C LEU A 528 17.09 14.01 -40.25
N VAL A 529 16.04 13.19 -40.35
CA VAL A 529 14.72 13.58 -40.87
C VAL A 529 13.77 13.83 -39.70
N ASN A 530 13.25 15.05 -39.60
CA ASN A 530 12.27 15.41 -38.59
C ASN A 530 10.88 15.57 -39.22
N SER A 531 9.88 14.92 -38.63
CA SER A 531 8.45 15.14 -38.92
C SER A 531 7.65 15.45 -37.64
N GLY A 532 8.31 15.38 -36.48
CA GLY A 532 7.74 15.70 -35.17
C GLY A 532 8.18 17.06 -34.66
N THR A 533 8.43 17.15 -33.36
CA THR A 533 8.94 18.36 -32.70
C THR A 533 10.41 18.19 -32.34
N LEU A 534 11.24 19.14 -32.75
CA LEU A 534 12.61 19.30 -32.29
C LEU A 534 12.72 20.66 -31.58
N THR A 535 13.27 20.70 -30.38
CA THR A 535 13.61 21.94 -29.68
C THR A 535 15.08 21.93 -29.29
N VAL A 536 15.82 22.97 -29.67
CA VAL A 536 17.21 23.18 -29.26
C VAL A 536 17.27 24.50 -28.52
N SER A 537 17.56 24.46 -27.22
CA SER A 537 17.48 25.64 -26.35
C SER A 537 18.84 26.24 -26.00
N MET A 538 19.93 25.49 -26.16
CA MET A 538 21.28 25.98 -25.92
C MET A 538 22.30 25.17 -26.72
N HIS A 539 23.36 25.84 -27.16
CA HIS A 539 24.46 25.29 -27.95
C HIS A 539 24.01 24.74 -29.31
N GLN A 540 24.98 24.19 -30.03
CA GLN A 540 24.83 23.73 -31.40
C GLN A 540 24.41 22.26 -31.46
N MET A 541 23.39 21.98 -32.26
CA MET A 541 23.08 20.68 -32.80
C MET A 541 23.75 20.53 -34.16
N GLU A 542 24.50 19.44 -34.36
CA GLU A 542 25.18 19.13 -35.62
C GLU A 542 24.65 17.84 -36.24
N ALA A 543 24.45 17.83 -37.55
CA ALA A 543 24.17 16.61 -38.32
C ALA A 543 24.76 16.70 -39.74
N PRO A 544 25.11 15.59 -40.41
CA PRO A 544 25.49 15.60 -41.83
C PRO A 544 24.47 16.30 -42.74
N SER A 545 23.19 16.09 -42.48
CA SER A 545 22.11 16.83 -43.11
C SER A 545 20.88 16.83 -42.22
N TYR A 546 20.05 17.85 -42.34
CA TYR A 546 18.79 17.98 -41.62
C TYR A 546 17.63 18.22 -42.58
N ARG A 547 16.57 17.42 -42.47
CA ARG A 547 15.38 17.55 -43.31
C ARG A 547 14.11 17.61 -42.47
N GLN A 548 13.44 18.77 -42.42
CA GLN A 548 12.10 18.90 -41.84
C GLN A 548 11.04 18.58 -42.90
N THR A 549 10.13 17.66 -42.59
CA THR A 549 9.05 17.23 -43.51
C THR A 549 7.65 17.60 -43.02
N ALA A 550 7.44 17.68 -41.71
CA ALA A 550 6.21 18.10 -41.04
C ALA A 550 6.54 18.56 -39.61
N GLY A 551 5.60 19.03 -38.79
CA GLY A 551 5.90 19.38 -37.39
C GLY A 551 6.73 20.65 -37.23
N THR A 552 7.57 20.75 -36.19
CA THR A 552 8.26 22.00 -35.82
C THR A 552 9.71 21.77 -35.39
N THR A 553 10.62 22.65 -35.81
CA THR A 553 11.93 22.91 -35.20
C THR A 553 11.88 24.23 -34.46
N ASN A 554 12.11 24.23 -33.16
CA ASN A 554 12.25 25.41 -32.32
C ASN A 554 13.70 25.61 -31.93
N LEU A 555 14.30 26.73 -32.31
CA LEU A 555 15.63 27.13 -31.89
C LEU A 555 15.47 28.29 -30.91
N LEU A 556 15.80 28.09 -29.65
CA LEU A 556 15.55 29.07 -28.59
C LEU A 556 16.87 29.59 -28.03
N GLY A 557 16.96 30.89 -27.74
CA GLY A 557 18.14 31.53 -27.16
C GLY A 557 19.43 31.25 -27.96
N ASP A 558 20.41 30.63 -27.31
CA ASP A 558 21.67 30.23 -27.97
C ASP A 558 21.62 28.87 -28.68
N GLY A 559 20.43 28.28 -28.83
CA GLY A 559 20.22 27.08 -29.62
C GLY A 559 20.56 27.30 -31.09
N ALA A 560 21.40 26.41 -31.65
CA ALA A 560 21.79 26.46 -33.06
C ALA A 560 21.59 25.13 -33.79
N LEU A 561 21.26 25.19 -35.08
CA LEU A 561 21.23 24.03 -35.97
C LEU A 561 22.25 24.21 -37.11
N VAL A 562 23.20 23.30 -37.21
CA VAL A 562 24.30 23.34 -38.18
C VAL A 562 24.43 22.00 -38.89
N SER A 563 24.89 22.06 -40.15
CA SER A 563 25.19 20.89 -40.95
C SER A 563 26.70 20.71 -41.12
N THR A 564 27.18 19.48 -40.95
CA THR A 564 28.61 19.16 -41.15
C THR A 564 28.99 18.96 -42.62
N ASN A 565 28.03 18.69 -43.52
CA ASN A 565 28.26 18.66 -44.97
C ASN A 565 28.10 20.04 -45.64
N GLY A 566 27.92 21.09 -44.86
CA GLY A 566 27.74 22.46 -45.34
C GLY A 566 26.27 22.90 -45.45
N PRO A 567 26.04 24.17 -45.84
CA PRO A 567 24.73 24.85 -45.80
C PRO A 567 23.63 24.14 -46.58
N GLU A 568 23.92 23.62 -47.76
CA GLU A 568 22.88 23.12 -48.67
C GLU A 568 22.23 21.82 -48.16
N SER A 569 22.77 21.23 -47.10
CA SER A 569 22.28 20.00 -46.48
C SER A 569 21.22 20.23 -45.39
N ILE A 570 20.74 21.45 -45.20
CA ILE A 570 19.59 21.77 -44.33
C ILE A 570 18.39 22.13 -45.20
N SER A 571 17.32 21.31 -45.16
CA SER A 571 16.07 21.57 -45.88
C SER A 571 14.84 21.49 -44.99
N PHE A 572 13.86 22.33 -45.31
CA PHE A 572 12.53 22.36 -44.72
C PHE A 572 11.53 22.16 -45.85
N ASP A 573 11.25 20.90 -46.17
CA ASP A 573 10.32 20.52 -47.23
C ASP A 573 8.86 20.67 -46.77
N GLY A 574 8.65 20.78 -45.45
CA GLY A 574 7.39 21.11 -44.80
C GLY A 574 7.61 21.53 -43.34
N GLY A 575 6.53 21.64 -42.58
CA GLY A 575 6.59 22.01 -41.15
C GLY A 575 6.98 23.47 -40.90
N THR A 576 7.47 23.76 -39.69
CA THR A 576 7.83 25.12 -39.24
C THR A 576 9.21 25.16 -38.59
N LEU A 577 10.05 26.12 -39.00
CA LEU A 577 11.20 26.61 -38.23
C LEU A 577 10.75 27.81 -37.39
N ALA A 578 10.96 27.79 -36.08
CA ALA A 578 10.56 28.86 -35.18
C ALA A 578 11.59 29.16 -34.08
N GLY A 579 11.36 30.27 -33.37
CA GLY A 579 12.17 30.72 -32.22
C GLY A 579 13.07 31.92 -32.54
N ASP A 580 14.07 32.13 -31.70
CA ASP A 580 15.05 33.24 -31.71
C ASP A 580 16.51 32.75 -31.77
N GLY A 581 16.72 31.47 -32.08
CA GLY A 581 18.04 30.87 -32.20
C GLY A 581 18.75 31.12 -33.53
N ARG A 582 19.70 30.23 -33.86
CA ARG A 582 20.55 30.35 -35.05
C ARG A 582 20.49 29.12 -35.94
N ILE A 583 20.44 29.29 -37.24
CA ILE A 583 20.55 28.19 -38.20
C ILE A 583 21.58 28.53 -39.27
N TYR A 584 22.30 27.53 -39.78
CA TYR A 584 23.29 27.79 -40.80
C TYR A 584 22.66 28.25 -42.13
N SER A 585 21.55 27.66 -42.54
CA SER A 585 20.89 27.97 -43.81
C SER A 585 19.43 27.52 -43.77
N PHE A 586 18.63 28.04 -44.68
CA PHE A 586 17.27 27.59 -44.89
C PHE A 586 17.03 27.39 -46.39
N GLY A 587 16.43 26.24 -46.74
CA GLY A 587 15.90 25.98 -48.07
C GLY A 587 14.65 25.12 -48.01
N GLY A 588 13.77 25.21 -49.00
CA GLY A 588 12.57 24.37 -49.12
C GLY A 588 11.22 25.10 -48.98
N ALA A 589 10.14 24.33 -48.82
CA ALA A 589 8.75 24.77 -48.84
C ALA A 589 8.11 24.96 -47.44
N GLY A 590 8.90 24.87 -46.36
CA GLY A 590 8.43 25.02 -44.99
C GLY A 590 8.08 26.46 -44.62
N THR A 591 7.59 26.63 -43.39
CA THR A 591 7.32 27.93 -42.79
C THR A 591 8.47 28.38 -41.89
N VAL A 592 8.93 29.62 -42.01
CA VAL A 592 9.80 30.27 -41.02
C VAL A 592 8.96 31.21 -40.16
N ARG A 593 9.03 31.08 -38.84
CA ARG A 593 8.24 31.84 -37.87
C ARG A 593 9.12 32.31 -36.72
N PRO A 594 9.88 33.42 -36.90
CA PRO A 594 10.67 33.99 -35.82
C PRO A 594 9.79 34.37 -34.63
N VAL A 595 10.29 34.17 -33.42
CA VAL A 595 9.68 34.60 -32.15
C VAL A 595 10.74 35.41 -31.40
N GLY A 596 10.84 36.70 -31.71
CA GLY A 596 12.07 37.48 -31.48
C GLY A 596 12.90 37.60 -32.76
N GLU A 597 14.23 37.56 -32.62
CA GLU A 597 15.15 37.58 -33.76
C GLU A 597 15.67 36.17 -34.07
N LEU A 598 15.33 35.61 -35.24
CA LEU A 598 15.91 34.37 -35.73
C LEU A 598 17.06 34.67 -36.70
N ILE A 599 18.22 34.02 -36.52
CA ILE A 599 19.41 34.28 -37.33
C ILE A 599 19.69 33.12 -38.29
N ILE A 600 19.88 33.44 -39.57
CA ILE A 600 20.36 32.53 -40.62
C ILE A 600 21.76 32.98 -41.04
N SER A 601 22.79 32.20 -40.70
CA SER A 601 24.19 32.58 -40.95
C SER A 601 24.58 32.57 -42.44
N GLY A 602 23.98 31.66 -43.20
CA GLY A 602 24.17 31.45 -44.63
C GLY A 602 22.96 31.88 -45.44
N GLY A 603 22.59 31.09 -46.44
CA GLY A 603 21.53 31.44 -47.38
C GLY A 603 20.11 31.23 -46.84
N TYR A 604 19.21 32.17 -47.15
CA TYR A 604 17.75 32.00 -47.04
C TYR A 604 17.18 31.79 -48.44
N LEU A 605 16.96 30.53 -48.82
CA LEU A 605 16.59 30.09 -50.17
C LEU A 605 15.22 29.38 -50.19
N PRO A 606 14.13 30.07 -49.83
CA PRO A 606 12.77 29.51 -49.90
C PRO A 606 12.40 29.10 -51.33
N VAL A 607 11.47 28.16 -51.47
CA VAL A 607 10.80 27.84 -52.75
C VAL A 607 9.36 28.37 -52.76
N ALA A 608 8.68 28.33 -53.91
CA ALA A 608 7.35 28.94 -54.12
C ALA A 608 6.26 28.48 -53.12
N GLY A 609 6.40 27.28 -52.53
CA GLY A 609 5.46 26.76 -51.51
C GLY A 609 5.72 27.23 -50.07
N SER A 610 6.82 27.96 -49.81
CA SER A 610 7.22 28.39 -48.47
C SER A 610 6.41 29.57 -47.91
N SER A 611 6.53 29.80 -46.60
CA SER A 611 5.95 30.96 -45.93
C SER A 611 6.91 31.58 -44.91
N LEU A 612 7.01 32.90 -44.86
CA LEU A 612 7.57 33.64 -43.74
C LEU A 612 6.43 34.22 -42.90
N ALA A 613 6.29 33.78 -41.66
CA ALA A 613 5.26 34.23 -40.72
C ALA A 613 5.84 35.21 -39.70
N ILE A 614 5.36 36.46 -39.69
CA ILE A 614 5.86 37.54 -38.84
C ILE A 614 4.75 38.06 -37.92
N GLY A 615 5.04 38.09 -36.62
CA GLY A 615 4.22 38.72 -35.61
C GLY A 615 4.59 40.20 -35.40
N ILE A 616 3.59 41.07 -35.41
CA ILE A 616 3.72 42.50 -35.07
C ILE A 616 3.03 42.76 -33.74
N GLN A 617 3.79 43.20 -32.74
CA GLN A 617 3.35 43.34 -31.35
C GLN A 617 3.19 44.82 -30.95
N ALA A 618 2.36 45.07 -29.93
CA ALA A 618 2.09 46.42 -29.43
C ALA A 618 3.27 47.04 -28.67
N SER A 619 4.11 46.20 -28.07
CA SER A 619 5.32 46.58 -27.35
C SER A 619 6.49 45.71 -27.79
N GLY A 620 7.69 46.30 -27.81
CA GLY A 620 8.91 45.63 -28.26
C GLY A 620 9.15 45.70 -29.77
N PRO A 621 10.33 45.23 -30.22
CA PRO A 621 10.60 45.08 -31.64
C PRO A 621 9.68 44.03 -32.27
N ALA A 622 9.37 44.18 -33.56
CA ALA A 622 8.69 43.13 -34.32
C ALA A 622 9.55 41.86 -34.35
N ASN A 623 8.90 40.71 -34.52
CA ASN A 623 9.62 39.48 -34.85
C ASN A 623 10.41 39.71 -36.15
N ARG A 624 11.68 39.29 -36.17
CA ARG A 624 12.62 39.58 -37.25
C ARG A 624 13.39 38.35 -37.68
N LEU A 625 13.64 38.26 -38.98
CA LEU A 625 14.59 37.34 -39.58
C LEU A 625 15.87 38.08 -39.96
N LEU A 626 17.02 37.67 -39.42
CA LEU A 626 18.33 38.17 -39.82
C LEU A 626 19.03 37.14 -40.72
N VAL A 627 19.46 37.53 -41.91
CA VAL A 627 20.12 36.65 -42.88
C VAL A 627 21.50 37.20 -43.23
N ASN A 628 22.56 36.52 -42.83
CA ASN A 628 23.94 36.98 -43.07
C ASN A 628 24.46 36.57 -44.46
N GLY A 629 23.86 35.58 -45.12
CA GLY A 629 24.17 35.19 -46.49
C GLY A 629 23.24 35.79 -47.55
N ALA A 630 23.14 35.11 -48.70
CA ALA A 630 22.22 35.49 -49.77
C ALA A 630 20.77 35.15 -49.39
N SER A 631 19.84 36.09 -49.56
CA SER A 631 18.41 35.84 -49.42
C SER A 631 17.70 35.88 -50.77
N SER A 632 16.77 34.96 -50.98
CA SER A 632 15.75 35.05 -52.02
C SER A 632 14.39 35.19 -51.37
N TYR A 633 13.54 36.06 -51.91
CA TYR A 633 12.16 36.20 -51.45
C TYR A 633 11.21 35.63 -52.51
N THR A 634 10.48 34.61 -52.12
CA THR A 634 9.40 33.97 -52.88
C THR A 634 8.37 33.41 -51.89
N GLY A 635 7.32 32.75 -52.38
CA GLY A 635 6.27 32.18 -51.53
C GLY A 635 5.42 33.26 -50.83
N THR A 636 4.99 32.97 -49.60
CA THR A 636 4.03 33.83 -48.86
C THR A 636 4.69 34.58 -47.71
N LEU A 637 4.44 35.88 -47.58
CA LEU A 637 4.64 36.63 -46.33
C LEU A 637 3.32 36.69 -45.56
N ALA A 638 3.25 36.03 -44.42
CA ALA A 638 2.09 36.01 -43.54
C ALA A 638 2.31 36.95 -42.35
N ILE A 639 1.55 38.03 -42.28
CA ILE A 639 1.63 39.02 -41.21
C ILE A 639 0.54 38.73 -40.19
N THR A 640 0.87 38.74 -38.91
CA THR A 640 -0.09 38.65 -37.81
C THR A 640 0.11 39.81 -36.86
N THR A 641 -0.87 40.70 -36.78
CA THR A 641 -0.89 41.80 -35.81
C THR A 641 -1.52 41.34 -34.51
N ALA A 642 -0.90 41.67 -33.38
CA ALA A 642 -1.46 41.38 -32.06
C ALA A 642 -2.89 41.91 -31.91
N ALA A 643 -3.77 41.14 -31.26
CA ALA A 643 -5.16 41.52 -31.09
C ALA A 643 -5.30 42.87 -30.35
N GLY A 644 -6.17 43.74 -30.86
CA GLY A 644 -6.38 45.09 -30.32
C GLY A 644 -5.28 46.09 -30.64
N PHE A 645 -4.16 45.66 -31.24
CA PHE A 645 -3.10 46.57 -31.63
C PHE A 645 -3.42 47.26 -32.96
N THR A 646 -3.39 48.60 -32.95
CA THR A 646 -3.54 49.41 -34.16
C THR A 646 -2.27 50.23 -34.37
N PRO A 647 -1.32 49.73 -35.18
CA PRO A 647 -0.10 50.47 -35.52
C PRO A 647 -0.39 51.89 -36.02
N ALA A 648 0.44 52.86 -35.62
CA ALA A 648 0.31 54.23 -36.09
C ALA A 648 0.72 54.34 -37.56
N VAL A 649 0.04 55.20 -38.32
CA VAL A 649 0.40 55.48 -39.72
C VAL A 649 1.82 56.03 -39.78
N GLY A 650 2.62 55.55 -40.73
CA GLY A 650 4.03 55.89 -40.87
C GLY A 650 4.97 55.01 -40.03
N THR A 651 4.46 54.21 -39.08
CA THR A 651 5.31 53.26 -38.35
C THR A 651 5.91 52.25 -39.32
N THR A 652 7.22 52.01 -39.17
CA THR A 652 7.98 51.08 -40.01
C THR A 652 8.52 49.95 -39.15
N TYR A 653 8.24 48.71 -39.55
CA TYR A 653 8.76 47.50 -38.91
C TYR A 653 9.76 46.83 -39.85
N THR A 654 11.02 46.68 -39.44
CA THR A 654 11.99 45.88 -40.19
C THR A 654 11.80 44.42 -39.83
N ILE A 655 11.32 43.62 -40.78
CA ILE A 655 10.94 42.21 -40.56
C ILE A 655 11.97 41.23 -41.12
N VAL A 656 12.78 41.67 -42.09
CA VAL A 656 13.95 40.94 -42.57
C VAL A 656 15.12 41.91 -42.69
N SER A 657 16.31 41.47 -42.30
CA SER A 657 17.58 42.14 -42.59
C SER A 657 18.50 41.15 -43.30
N SER A 658 19.11 41.55 -44.42
CA SER A 658 19.93 40.65 -45.26
C SER A 658 21.14 41.37 -45.87
N VAL A 659 22.24 40.67 -46.14
CA VAL A 659 23.42 41.28 -46.78
C VAL A 659 23.23 41.46 -48.29
N ARG A 660 22.61 40.48 -48.96
CA ARG A 660 22.24 40.51 -50.38
C ARG A 660 20.86 39.89 -50.53
N TRP A 661 20.00 40.48 -51.37
CA TRP A 661 18.67 39.97 -51.62
C TRP A 661 18.30 39.96 -53.10
N ASP A 662 17.40 39.06 -53.46
CA ASP A 662 16.75 38.98 -54.77
C ASP A 662 15.26 38.58 -54.62
N GLY A 663 14.42 39.04 -55.55
CA GLY A 663 12.99 38.70 -55.61
C GLY A 663 12.08 39.37 -54.57
N ALA A 664 10.79 39.08 -54.63
CA ALA A 664 9.77 39.58 -53.71
C ALA A 664 8.80 38.45 -53.33
N PHE A 665 8.16 38.55 -52.15
CA PHE A 665 7.12 37.59 -51.77
C PHE A 665 5.99 37.60 -52.79
N THR A 666 5.68 36.43 -53.35
CA THR A 666 4.65 36.25 -54.40
C THR A 666 3.24 36.50 -53.87
N ARG A 667 3.03 36.30 -52.57
CA ARG A 667 1.77 36.53 -51.87
C ARG A 667 2.04 37.17 -50.53
N VAL A 668 1.20 38.10 -50.11
CA VAL A 668 1.22 38.66 -48.76
C VAL A 668 -0.17 38.53 -48.15
N THR A 669 -0.26 38.08 -46.91
CA THR A 669 -1.53 37.93 -46.16
C THR A 669 -1.45 38.64 -44.82
N GLY A 670 -2.60 39.06 -44.28
CA GLY A 670 -2.66 39.82 -43.02
C GLY A 670 -2.21 41.28 -43.16
N GLN A 671 -2.27 41.82 -44.37
CA GLN A 671 -1.90 43.22 -44.65
C GLN A 671 -2.93 44.21 -44.13
N THR A 672 -4.19 43.83 -44.04
CA THR A 672 -5.29 44.71 -43.62
C THR A 672 -5.26 44.92 -42.11
N LEU A 673 -5.35 46.17 -41.71
CA LEU A 673 -5.46 46.61 -40.33
C LEU A 673 -6.86 47.22 -40.08
N PRO A 674 -7.27 47.40 -38.81
CA PRO A 674 -8.49 48.13 -38.48
C PRO A 674 -8.52 49.54 -39.09
N ASN A 675 -9.73 50.07 -39.28
CA ASN A 675 -9.98 51.43 -39.80
C ASN A 675 -9.43 51.68 -41.22
N GLY A 676 -9.37 50.64 -42.05
CA GLY A 676 -8.93 50.71 -43.45
C GLY A 676 -7.41 50.89 -43.64
N ARG A 677 -6.63 50.90 -42.56
CA ARG A 677 -5.16 50.94 -42.64
C ARG A 677 -4.63 49.64 -43.25
N HIS A 678 -3.42 49.66 -43.78
CA HIS A 678 -2.75 48.45 -44.25
C HIS A 678 -1.24 48.51 -44.09
N TYR A 679 -0.59 47.35 -44.12
CA TYR A 679 0.86 47.22 -44.27
C TYR A 679 1.24 47.24 -45.74
N GLU A 680 1.98 48.25 -46.14
CA GLU A 680 2.73 48.27 -47.39
C GLU A 680 4.08 47.55 -47.18
N VAL A 681 4.41 46.59 -48.05
CA VAL A 681 5.69 45.88 -47.99
C VAL A 681 6.71 46.62 -48.84
N SER A 682 7.78 47.11 -48.21
CA SER A 682 8.88 47.81 -48.87
C SER A 682 10.13 46.94 -48.90
N TYR A 683 10.69 46.75 -50.09
CA TYR A 683 11.95 46.05 -50.31
C TYR A 683 13.05 47.07 -50.56
N THR A 684 14.00 47.16 -49.64
CA THR A 684 15.15 48.08 -49.70
C THR A 684 16.44 47.29 -49.74
N ASN A 685 17.56 47.93 -50.11
CA ASN A 685 18.85 47.26 -50.10
C ASN A 685 19.17 46.74 -48.70
N GLY A 686 19.08 45.42 -48.54
CA GLY A 686 19.36 44.70 -47.30
C GLY A 686 18.25 44.67 -46.24
N ALA A 687 17.02 45.06 -46.56
CA ALA A 687 15.90 44.92 -45.62
C ALA A 687 14.53 44.82 -46.29
N VAL A 688 13.66 43.99 -45.69
CA VAL A 688 12.22 43.98 -45.95
C VAL A 688 11.52 44.67 -44.79
N LYS A 689 10.68 45.66 -45.10
CA LYS A 689 10.00 46.51 -44.13
C LYS A 689 8.50 46.49 -44.34
N LEU A 690 7.74 46.58 -43.25
CA LEU A 690 6.31 46.85 -43.27
C LEU A 690 6.08 48.30 -42.88
N ILE A 691 5.44 49.08 -43.75
CA ILE A 691 5.10 50.48 -43.50
C ILE A 691 3.59 50.58 -43.34
N VAL A 692 3.14 51.17 -42.23
CA VAL A 692 1.71 51.34 -41.98
C VAL A 692 1.19 52.53 -42.79
N ARG A 693 0.20 52.29 -43.65
CA ARG A 693 -0.45 53.32 -44.48
C ARG A 693 -1.87 53.60 -44.03
N ALA A 694 -2.30 54.84 -44.29
CA ALA A 694 -3.70 55.23 -44.19
C ALA A 694 -4.53 54.52 -45.30
N PRO A 695 -5.86 54.51 -45.17
CA PRO A 695 -6.77 54.00 -46.21
C PRO A 695 -6.51 54.58 -47.59
#